data_AF-A0A7M3LZ03-F1
#
_entry.id   AF-A0A7M3LZ03-F1
#
_cell.length_a   1.000
_cell.length_b   1.000
_cell.length_c   1.000
_cell.angle_alpha   90.00
_cell.angle_beta   90.00
_cell.angle_gamma   90.00
#
_symmetry.space_group_name_H-M   'P 1'
#
loop_
_entity.id
_entity.type
_entity.pdbx_description
1 polymer ?
#
loop_
_entity_poly.entity_id
_entity_poly.type
_entity_poly.pdbx_seq_one_letter_code
_entity_poly.pdbx_strand_id
1 'polypeptide(L)'
;MRPLAKGDPQQIGPFRIIGLLGGGGMGRVFLGRAVDGRTVAVKTARSELADDRGFRARFAREVAAAQRVGGPFVAPVVDAAPDDDVPWMATTFVPGVALSDAVHDHGPLPEAAVRLLTAGLLDALTGVHAHGLVHRDLKPSNILLTVEGPRVIDFGIAHSAADTALTMTGTALGTPGFMAPEQLAMTGPGVTGAADVFALGGVIVFAATGSGPYGNAEPQVLMYRTVHEKPRLDDVPTGGLRELAADCLAKEPQRRPALPDLMARVGPPGPYGDWLPEPVAAQLRRLSERLGDPRTPDPSAPAPSADGPAGTSFGPPPSGTAGTGGMPSSPAYGTTPPPPGPPTPSAPATPSAPATPSVPFAPAAPHPGRYGPAPTTPPRGPHQAAPPPGLHDITPVRPPYVSGEPTPPGSSRRRFLAALSAVGAVGGGGALVWALRPDGRDEGGAGRRTGAEPGGSGKPSGGSAPGKAPSVVTPSVQLPQEIRDKGIVTVGSDTAFAPMEFVRDGEVVGVDVDLANALGRVLGVRFVFQNAVFDTLLTGLQTGRFDLVMSAMTDNRARQEGLADGKKTGDGVDMIDYFRSGSTLVVRKGNPQGIEKLDDLSGRTVAVQRGTFGHALLDGLNDKVRKKLRIREFDASAEVYNDVANGRSAACVDEFPVAAHTAATHSGGDALELSGERIEAVLYGIAVVKQGTVLRDAVRKALDSLIASGEYARILKKWHVEDGSVERAVINGGR
;
A
#
# COMPACT_ATOMS: atom_id res chain seq x y z
N MET A 1 -0.20 -2.66 21.81
CA MET A 1 1.10 -3.02 22.42
C MET A 1 1.29 -4.53 22.33
N ARG A 2 2.46 -4.98 21.89
CA ARG A 2 2.91 -6.39 21.89
C ARG A 2 4.18 -6.52 22.75
N PRO A 3 4.47 -7.70 23.32
CA PRO A 3 5.78 -8.00 23.91
C PRO A 3 6.90 -7.81 22.89
N LEU A 4 8.12 -7.62 23.38
CA LEU A 4 9.31 -7.52 22.53
C LEU A 4 9.67 -8.87 21.91
N ALA A 5 10.06 -8.85 20.63
CA ALA A 5 10.53 -10.03 19.92
C ALA A 5 12.03 -10.27 20.18
N LYS A 6 12.49 -11.50 19.92
CA LYS A 6 13.92 -11.85 19.97
C LYS A 6 14.67 -11.08 18.88
N GLY A 7 15.44 -10.07 19.29
CA GLY A 7 16.14 -9.14 18.38
C GLY A 7 15.70 -7.68 18.55
N ASP A 8 14.67 -7.40 19.34
CA ASP A 8 14.25 -6.02 19.63
C ASP A 8 15.21 -5.33 20.62
N PRO A 9 15.52 -4.04 20.40
CA PRO A 9 16.41 -3.28 21.30
C PRO A 9 15.78 -3.16 22.69
N GLN A 10 16.57 -3.45 23.72
CA GLN A 10 16.16 -3.29 25.13
C GLN A 10 16.24 -1.82 25.59
N GLN A 11 16.99 -1.01 24.85
CA GLN A 11 17.19 0.42 25.11
C GLN A 11 17.38 1.14 23.78
N ILE A 12 16.79 2.34 23.66
CA ILE A 12 17.04 3.29 22.56
C ILE A 12 17.27 4.65 23.21
N GLY A 13 18.43 5.26 22.97
CA GLY A 13 18.84 6.48 23.66
C GLY A 13 18.74 6.33 25.20
N PRO A 14 18.17 7.31 25.93
CA PRO A 14 17.98 7.23 27.38
C PRO A 14 16.75 6.39 27.80
N PHE A 15 16.03 5.76 26.88
CA PHE A 15 14.75 5.10 27.15
C PHE A 15 14.88 3.57 27.20
N ARG A 16 14.50 2.97 28.33
CA ARG A 16 14.35 1.51 28.44
C ARG A 16 13.11 1.09 27.67
N ILE A 17 13.26 0.19 26.71
CA ILE A 17 12.15 -0.28 25.89
C ILE A 17 11.38 -1.38 26.63
N ILE A 18 10.05 -1.25 26.67
CA ILE A 18 9.15 -2.12 27.44
C ILE A 18 8.04 -2.76 26.58
N GLY A 19 8.02 -2.49 25.27
CA GLY A 19 7.16 -3.19 24.32
C GLY A 19 7.11 -2.54 22.94
N LEU A 20 6.46 -3.21 21.99
CA LEU A 20 6.24 -2.71 20.64
C LEU A 20 4.85 -2.08 20.53
N LEU A 21 4.76 -0.83 20.06
CA LEU A 21 3.49 -0.17 19.76
C LEU A 21 3.02 -0.48 18.34
N GLY A 22 3.94 -0.41 17.35
CA GLY A 22 3.66 -0.73 15.95
C GLY A 22 4.91 -0.75 15.07
N GLY A 23 4.72 -1.00 13.77
CA GLY A 23 5.78 -0.94 12.76
C GLY A 23 5.19 -0.88 11.35
N GLY A 24 5.91 -0.24 10.42
CA GLY A 24 5.40 0.01 9.07
C GLY A 24 6.47 0.46 8.07
N GLY A 25 6.04 1.13 6.99
CA GLY A 25 6.88 1.55 5.86
C GLY A 25 8.10 2.42 6.21
N MET A 26 8.06 3.10 7.36
CA MET A 26 9.09 4.08 7.77
C MET A 26 9.89 3.67 9.02
N GLY A 27 9.63 2.49 9.59
CA GLY A 27 10.36 1.97 10.74
C GLY A 27 9.47 1.38 11.83
N ARG A 28 9.92 1.42 13.08
CA ARG A 28 9.28 0.77 14.24
C ARG A 28 9.01 1.78 15.35
N VAL A 29 7.89 1.62 16.05
CA VAL A 29 7.49 2.47 17.18
C VAL A 29 7.41 1.61 18.43
N PHE A 30 8.26 1.91 19.40
CA PHE A 30 8.39 1.21 20.68
C PHE A 30 7.79 2.03 21.82
N LEU A 31 7.28 1.35 22.84
CA LEU A 31 6.98 1.97 24.13
C LEU A 31 8.27 1.98 24.96
N GLY A 32 8.77 3.18 25.26
CA GLY A 32 9.92 3.40 26.12
C GLY A 32 9.51 3.95 27.49
N ARG A 33 10.39 3.78 28.48
CA ARG A 33 10.31 4.42 29.79
C ARG A 33 11.59 5.22 30.05
N ALA A 34 11.44 6.50 30.37
CA ALA A 34 12.51 7.38 30.79
C ALA A 34 12.98 7.07 32.22
N VAL A 35 14.15 7.59 32.60
CA VAL A 35 14.73 7.41 33.96
C VAL A 35 13.83 7.97 35.05
N ASP A 36 13.08 9.05 34.77
CA ASP A 36 12.09 9.66 35.66
C ASP A 36 10.74 8.91 35.71
N GLY A 37 10.63 7.77 35.01
CA GLY A 37 9.44 6.93 34.97
C GLY A 37 8.42 7.29 33.89
N ARG A 38 8.53 8.46 33.22
CA ARG A 38 7.61 8.85 32.13
C ARG A 38 7.66 7.87 30.97
N THR A 39 6.51 7.61 30.35
CA THR A 39 6.38 6.77 29.15
C THR A 39 6.50 7.61 27.88
N VAL A 40 7.19 7.05 26.89
CA VAL A 40 7.44 7.69 25.58
C VAL A 40 7.15 6.72 24.44
N ALA A 41 6.74 7.23 23.29
CA ALA A 41 6.71 6.50 22.04
C ALA A 41 8.00 6.80 21.27
N VAL A 42 8.87 5.79 21.11
CA VAL A 42 10.18 5.94 20.45
C VAL A 42 10.09 5.36 19.04
N LYS A 43 10.17 6.23 18.04
CA LYS A 43 10.13 5.88 16.62
C LYS A 43 11.56 5.83 16.05
N THR A 44 11.94 4.68 15.51
CA THR A 44 13.24 4.47 14.85
C THR A 44 13.07 4.50 13.33
N ALA A 45 14.05 5.07 12.62
CA ALA A 45 14.15 4.94 11.17
C ALA A 45 14.43 3.48 10.74
N ARG A 46 14.26 3.19 9.45
CA ARG A 46 14.73 1.93 8.85
C ARG A 46 16.23 1.97 8.57
N SER A 47 16.89 0.82 8.69
CA SER A 47 18.31 0.62 8.35
C SER A 47 18.66 1.14 6.96
N GLU A 48 17.83 0.84 5.96
CA GLU A 48 18.05 1.22 4.56
C GLU A 48 18.02 2.74 4.31
N LEU A 49 17.45 3.53 5.23
CA LEU A 49 17.40 5.00 5.17
C LEU A 49 18.44 5.66 6.09
N ALA A 50 18.99 4.93 7.06
CA ALA A 50 19.94 5.45 8.04
C ALA A 50 21.27 5.88 7.41
N ASP A 51 21.68 5.24 6.31
CA ASP A 51 22.93 5.54 5.58
C ASP A 51 22.81 6.71 4.59
N ASP A 52 21.60 7.17 4.24
CA ASP A 52 21.41 8.31 3.34
C ASP A 52 21.72 9.64 4.06
N ARG A 53 22.88 10.22 3.75
CA ARG A 53 23.30 11.54 4.27
C ARG A 53 22.32 12.68 3.93
N GLY A 54 21.61 12.59 2.80
CA GLY A 54 20.54 13.51 2.43
C GLY A 54 19.30 13.35 3.31
N PHE A 55 18.92 12.10 3.60
CA PHE A 55 17.86 11.79 4.56
C PHE A 55 18.20 12.32 5.96
N ARG A 56 19.37 11.97 6.52
CA ARG A 56 19.82 12.41 7.85
C ARG A 56 19.77 13.93 8.02
N ALA A 57 20.30 14.70 7.05
CA ALA A 57 20.31 16.16 7.12
C ALA A 57 18.91 16.79 7.11
N ARG A 58 17.94 16.18 6.41
CA ARG A 58 16.54 16.62 6.40
C ARG A 58 15.80 16.19 7.67
N PHE A 59 16.01 14.95 8.11
CA PHE A 59 15.46 14.39 9.35
C PHE A 59 15.88 15.22 10.57
N ALA A 60 17.17 15.55 10.70
CA ALA A 60 17.69 16.42 11.76
C ALA A 60 17.01 17.81 11.79
N ARG A 61 16.83 18.43 10.62
CA ARG A 61 16.15 19.74 10.50
C ARG A 61 14.68 19.67 10.92
N GLU A 62 13.97 18.61 10.56
CA GLU A 62 12.55 18.45 10.87
C GLU A 62 12.30 18.01 12.31
N VAL A 63 13.17 17.17 12.88
CA VAL A 63 13.24 16.91 14.33
C VAL A 63 13.45 18.20 15.12
N ALA A 64 14.41 19.04 14.72
CA ALA A 64 14.69 20.31 15.40
C ALA A 64 13.56 21.35 15.29
N ALA A 65 12.69 21.23 14.29
CA ALA A 65 11.45 22.01 14.21
C ALA A 65 10.33 21.37 15.05
N ALA A 66 10.19 20.04 15.03
CA ALA A 66 9.16 19.30 15.77
C ALA A 66 9.34 19.41 17.30
N GLN A 67 10.57 19.52 17.78
CA GLN A 67 10.89 19.84 19.19
C GLN A 67 10.35 21.20 19.65
N ARG A 68 9.97 22.11 18.74
CA ARG A 68 9.33 23.40 19.06
C ARG A 68 7.80 23.34 18.99
N VAL A 69 7.23 22.30 18.38
CA VAL A 69 5.79 22.11 18.32
C VAL A 69 5.31 21.54 19.65
N GLY A 70 4.47 22.32 20.34
CA GLY A 70 3.75 21.90 21.53
C GLY A 70 2.33 22.44 21.50
N GLY A 71 1.44 21.81 22.25
CA GLY A 71 0.05 22.25 22.38
C GLY A 71 -0.86 21.19 23.01
N PRO A 72 -2.08 21.56 23.39
CA PRO A 72 -3.05 20.64 24.01
C PRO A 72 -3.60 19.56 23.07
N PHE A 73 -3.30 19.61 21.76
CA PHE A 73 -3.76 18.60 20.78
C PHE A 73 -2.62 17.92 20.01
N VAL A 74 -1.38 18.09 20.45
CA VAL A 74 -0.16 17.49 19.87
C VAL A 74 0.55 16.63 20.93
N ALA A 75 1.11 15.49 20.54
CA ALA A 75 2.10 14.79 21.34
C ALA A 75 3.49 15.44 21.16
N PRO A 76 4.06 16.12 22.19
CA PRO A 76 5.32 16.82 22.04
C PRO A 76 6.50 15.84 21.90
N VAL A 77 7.52 16.25 21.14
CA VAL A 77 8.81 15.55 21.08
C VAL A 77 9.54 15.77 22.41
N VAL A 78 9.95 14.68 23.04
CA VAL A 78 10.65 14.65 24.32
C VAL A 78 12.17 14.67 24.12
N ASP A 79 12.65 13.89 23.16
CA ASP A 79 14.08 13.75 22.83
C ASP A 79 14.24 13.15 21.43
N ALA A 80 15.41 13.29 20.82
CA ALA A 80 15.73 12.69 19.52
C ALA A 80 17.23 12.68 19.23
N ALA A 81 17.72 11.61 18.61
CA ALA A 81 19.06 11.57 18.02
C ALA A 81 18.94 11.29 16.51
N PRO A 82 18.98 12.33 15.66
CA PRO A 82 18.96 12.17 14.21
C PRO A 82 20.31 11.68 13.64
N ASP A 83 21.36 11.70 14.48
CA ASP A 83 22.73 11.36 14.08
C ASP A 83 23.27 10.03 14.63
N ASP A 84 22.47 9.30 15.42
CA ASP A 84 22.80 7.93 15.83
C ASP A 84 22.83 6.98 14.61
N ASP A 85 23.50 5.83 14.75
CA ASP A 85 23.58 4.78 13.71
C ASP A 85 22.20 4.31 13.23
N VAL A 86 21.20 4.33 14.12
CA VAL A 86 19.79 4.19 13.79
C VAL A 86 19.07 5.45 14.29
N PRO A 87 18.79 6.43 13.42
CA PRO A 87 18.13 7.68 13.81
C PRO A 87 16.79 7.43 14.50
N TRP A 88 16.55 8.12 15.61
CA TRP A 88 15.33 7.95 16.40
C TRP A 88 14.77 9.27 16.95
N MET A 89 13.47 9.27 17.24
CA MET A 89 12.74 10.36 17.87
C MET A 89 11.76 9.79 18.91
N ALA A 90 11.72 10.39 20.10
CA ALA A 90 10.81 10.04 21.17
C ALA A 90 9.77 11.14 21.39
N THR A 91 8.49 10.78 21.39
CA THR A 91 7.37 11.67 21.79
C THR A 91 6.76 11.22 23.12
N THR A 92 6.04 12.09 23.81
CA THR A 92 5.26 11.69 24.99
C THR A 92 4.25 10.60 24.61
N PHE A 93 4.25 9.48 25.33
CA PHE A 93 3.23 8.45 25.10
C PHE A 93 1.87 8.95 25.58
N VAL A 94 0.92 9.04 24.65
CA VAL A 94 -0.46 9.47 24.92
C VAL A 94 -1.35 8.24 25.14
N PRO A 95 -1.98 8.09 26.33
CA PRO A 95 -2.97 7.05 26.56
C PRO A 95 -4.29 7.42 25.85
N GLY A 96 -4.51 6.88 24.66
CA GLY A 96 -5.72 7.12 23.87
C GLY A 96 -6.09 5.96 22.96
N VAL A 97 -7.31 6.02 22.39
CA VAL A 97 -7.79 5.08 21.38
C VAL A 97 -7.65 5.73 20.01
N ALA A 98 -7.07 5.05 19.02
CA ALA A 98 -6.97 5.61 17.67
C ALA A 98 -8.37 5.83 17.07
N LEU A 99 -8.56 6.93 16.33
CA LEU A 99 -9.84 7.25 15.69
C LEU A 99 -10.26 6.17 14.68
N SER A 100 -9.29 5.51 14.02
CA SER A 100 -9.54 4.31 13.19
C SER A 100 -10.24 3.22 13.98
N ASP A 101 -9.73 2.91 15.16
CA ASP A 101 -10.12 1.76 15.97
C ASP A 101 -11.46 2.06 16.66
N ALA A 102 -11.63 3.29 17.17
CA ALA A 102 -12.88 3.73 17.77
C ALA A 102 -14.06 3.67 16.78
N VAL A 103 -13.83 4.08 15.52
CA VAL A 103 -14.85 4.08 14.46
C VAL A 103 -15.09 2.67 13.91
N HIS A 104 -14.07 1.82 13.87
CA HIS A 104 -14.21 0.41 13.49
C HIS A 104 -14.99 -0.40 14.53
N ASP A 105 -14.64 -0.27 15.82
CA ASP A 105 -15.21 -1.04 16.92
C ASP A 105 -16.63 -0.58 17.30
N HIS A 106 -16.90 0.74 17.25
CA HIS A 106 -18.14 1.33 17.79
C HIS A 106 -18.99 2.11 16.77
N GLY A 107 -18.52 2.22 15.53
CA GLY A 107 -19.20 2.96 14.46
C GLY A 107 -18.91 4.47 14.46
N PRO A 108 -19.59 5.24 13.59
CA PRO A 108 -19.32 6.66 13.38
C PRO A 108 -19.57 7.52 14.62
N LEU A 109 -18.79 8.59 14.76
CA LEU A 109 -18.94 9.55 15.85
C LEU A 109 -20.13 10.50 15.61
N PRO A 110 -20.91 10.87 16.65
CA PRO A 110 -21.95 11.89 16.57
C PRO A 110 -21.42 13.24 16.09
N GLU A 111 -22.24 14.03 15.39
CA GLU A 111 -21.81 15.29 14.78
C GLU A 111 -21.13 16.26 15.77
N ALA A 112 -21.63 16.35 17.01
CA ALA A 112 -21.02 17.17 18.06
C ALA A 112 -19.59 16.72 18.42
N ALA A 113 -19.35 15.40 18.48
CA ALA A 113 -18.02 14.84 18.70
C ALA A 113 -17.10 15.10 17.51
N VAL A 114 -17.59 14.99 16.27
CA VAL A 114 -16.81 15.31 15.06
C VAL A 114 -16.44 16.80 14.99
N ARG A 115 -17.30 17.70 15.47
CA ARG A 115 -16.98 19.15 15.57
C ARG A 115 -15.87 19.41 16.59
N LEU A 116 -15.95 18.82 17.78
CA LEU A 116 -14.93 18.96 18.83
C LEU A 116 -13.59 18.31 18.42
N LEU A 117 -13.65 17.17 17.71
CA LEU A 117 -12.50 16.57 17.02
C LEU A 117 -11.87 17.57 16.05
N THR A 118 -12.68 18.13 15.14
CA THR A 118 -12.22 19.06 14.09
C THR A 118 -11.57 20.30 14.69
N ALA A 119 -12.15 20.89 15.73
CA ALA A 119 -11.59 22.06 16.42
C ALA A 119 -10.20 21.77 17.01
N GLY A 120 -10.02 20.63 17.69
CA GLY A 120 -8.73 20.23 18.25
C GLY A 120 -7.69 19.91 17.17
N LEU A 121 -8.09 19.31 16.04
CA LEU A 121 -7.20 19.08 14.90
C LEU A 121 -6.79 20.39 14.21
N LEU A 122 -7.68 21.37 14.10
CA LEU A 122 -7.35 22.71 13.57
C LEU A 122 -6.34 23.45 14.44
N ASP A 123 -6.47 23.37 15.76
CA ASP A 123 -5.50 23.94 16.70
C ASP A 123 -4.14 23.23 16.61
N ALA A 124 -4.13 21.88 16.56
CA ALA A 124 -2.93 21.09 16.33
C ALA A 124 -2.20 21.49 15.03
N LEU A 125 -2.92 21.55 13.91
CA LEU A 125 -2.35 21.96 12.62
C LEU A 125 -1.85 23.41 12.65
N THR A 126 -2.55 24.31 13.36
CA THR A 126 -2.11 25.71 13.52
C THR A 126 -0.77 25.78 14.26
N GLY A 127 -0.60 25.01 15.35
CA GLY A 127 0.66 24.91 16.08
C GLY A 127 1.81 24.31 15.28
N VAL A 128 1.52 23.33 14.41
CA VAL A 128 2.51 22.72 13.48
C VAL A 128 2.92 23.71 12.39
N HIS A 129 1.95 24.34 11.71
CA HIS A 129 2.21 25.27 10.59
C HIS A 129 2.92 26.54 11.05
N ALA A 130 2.64 27.03 12.26
CA ALA A 130 3.35 28.16 12.87
C ALA A 130 4.88 27.95 13.01
N HIS A 131 5.33 26.69 13.07
CA HIS A 131 6.75 26.32 13.14
C HIS A 131 7.35 25.94 11.78
N GLY A 132 6.63 26.19 10.67
CA GLY A 132 7.09 25.90 9.31
C GLY A 132 7.03 24.42 8.93
N LEU A 133 6.31 23.61 9.70
CA LEU A 133 6.09 22.18 9.42
C LEU A 133 4.74 21.95 8.73
N VAL A 134 4.63 20.80 8.06
CA VAL A 134 3.41 20.25 7.44
C VAL A 134 3.33 18.79 7.88
N HIS A 135 2.16 18.31 8.30
CA HIS A 135 1.99 16.96 8.84
C HIS A 135 2.17 15.87 7.77
N ARG A 136 1.63 16.07 6.56
CA ARG A 136 1.74 15.23 5.35
C ARG A 136 1.16 13.81 5.42
N ASP A 137 1.03 13.21 6.60
CA ASP A 137 0.40 11.90 6.86
C ASP A 137 -0.70 12.00 7.94
N LEU A 138 -1.56 13.02 7.88
CA LEU A 138 -2.70 13.13 8.79
C LEU A 138 -3.79 12.12 8.39
N LYS A 139 -4.20 11.24 9.31
CA LYS A 139 -5.17 10.16 9.06
C LYS A 139 -5.75 9.60 10.37
N PRO A 140 -6.86 8.82 10.33
CA PRO A 140 -7.52 8.32 11.54
C PRO A 140 -6.64 7.50 12.49
N SER A 141 -5.65 6.75 11.98
CA SER A 141 -4.71 6.00 12.84
C SER A 141 -3.62 6.85 13.50
N ASN A 142 -3.39 8.08 13.01
CA ASN A 142 -2.46 9.06 13.60
C ASN A 142 -3.17 10.08 14.51
N ILE A 143 -4.43 9.81 14.88
CA ILE A 143 -5.25 10.65 15.76
C ILE A 143 -5.73 9.79 16.93
N LEU A 144 -5.28 10.10 18.13
CA LEU A 144 -5.72 9.45 19.36
C LEU A 144 -6.83 10.26 20.01
N LEU A 145 -7.94 9.61 20.35
CA LEU A 145 -9.01 10.16 21.16
C LEU A 145 -8.62 10.00 22.64
N THR A 146 -8.64 11.08 23.43
CA THR A 146 -8.44 11.05 24.89
C THR A 146 -9.58 11.76 25.62
N VAL A 147 -9.60 11.68 26.95
CA VAL A 147 -10.62 12.37 27.76
C VAL A 147 -10.43 13.90 27.78
N GLU A 148 -9.24 14.39 27.41
CA GLU A 148 -8.92 15.81 27.28
C GLU A 148 -9.10 16.36 25.86
N GLY A 149 -9.46 15.51 24.88
CA GLY A 149 -9.65 15.87 23.47
C GLY A 149 -8.83 15.00 22.50
N PRO A 150 -8.76 15.35 21.21
CA PRO A 150 -7.96 14.63 20.23
C PRO A 150 -6.46 14.93 20.38
N ARG A 151 -5.60 13.98 20.04
CA ARG A 151 -4.14 14.12 20.04
C ARG A 151 -3.58 13.65 18.71
N VAL A 152 -2.97 14.56 17.97
CA VAL A 152 -2.21 14.25 16.76
C VAL A 152 -0.86 13.66 17.15
N ILE A 153 -0.53 12.52 16.55
CA ILE A 153 0.75 11.81 16.70
C ILE A 153 1.42 11.64 15.33
N ASP A 154 2.70 11.26 15.33
CA ASP A 154 3.42 10.83 14.13
C ASP A 154 3.39 11.83 12.95
N PHE A 155 3.83 13.06 13.22
CA PHE A 155 4.19 14.03 12.17
C PHE A 155 5.09 13.38 11.11
N GLY A 156 4.82 13.67 9.83
CA GLY A 156 5.49 13.10 8.66
C GLY A 156 6.93 13.57 8.43
N ILE A 157 7.75 13.62 9.49
CA ILE A 157 9.15 14.07 9.59
C ILE A 157 10.12 13.25 8.68
N ALA A 158 9.65 12.16 8.09
CA ALA A 158 10.38 11.36 7.10
C ALA A 158 9.91 11.59 5.65
N HIS A 159 8.77 12.24 5.41
CA HIS A 159 8.17 12.36 4.07
C HIS A 159 8.95 13.30 3.15
N SER A 160 9.49 14.42 3.62
CA SER A 160 10.25 15.36 2.75
C SER A 160 11.55 14.76 2.20
N ALA A 161 12.05 13.72 2.86
CA ALA A 161 13.27 13.03 2.48
C ALA A 161 13.01 11.79 1.63
N ALA A 162 11.81 11.21 1.76
CA ALA A 162 11.32 10.10 0.97
C ALA A 162 11.04 10.48 -0.48
N ASP A 163 10.65 11.73 -0.76
CA ASP A 163 10.21 12.21 -2.10
C ASP A 163 11.23 11.91 -3.23
N THR A 164 12.52 11.78 -2.93
CA THR A 164 13.59 11.47 -3.91
C THR A 164 14.09 10.00 -3.88
N ALA A 165 13.80 9.25 -2.81
CA ALA A 165 14.33 7.90 -2.60
C ALA A 165 13.25 6.80 -2.72
N LEU A 166 12.03 7.05 -2.21
CA LEU A 166 10.92 6.09 -2.29
C LEU A 166 10.35 5.93 -3.71
N THR A 167 10.62 6.90 -4.60
CA THR A 167 10.38 6.77 -6.05
C THR A 167 11.17 5.63 -6.69
N MET A 168 12.22 5.11 -6.04
CA MET A 168 12.96 3.92 -6.47
C MET A 168 12.49 2.61 -5.82
N THR A 169 11.79 2.65 -4.67
CA THR A 169 11.41 1.45 -3.89
C THR A 169 9.92 1.09 -3.98
N GLY A 170 9.14 1.81 -4.77
CA GLY A 170 7.74 1.48 -5.10
C GLY A 170 6.76 1.46 -3.92
N THR A 171 7.19 1.88 -2.73
CA THR A 171 6.38 1.87 -1.52
C THR A 171 5.52 3.12 -1.48
N ALA A 172 4.20 2.96 -1.53
CA ALA A 172 3.27 4.09 -1.53
C ALA A 172 3.56 5.08 -0.39
N LEU A 173 3.58 6.38 -0.70
CA LEU A 173 3.43 7.41 0.32
C LEU A 173 2.06 7.22 1.00
N GLY A 174 2.01 7.44 2.32
CA GLY A 174 0.78 7.65 3.08
C GLY A 174 -0.24 6.49 3.09
N THR A 175 -1.40 6.76 3.69
CA THR A 175 -2.58 5.89 3.60
C THR A 175 -3.50 6.41 2.49
N PRO A 176 -3.79 5.60 1.44
CA PRO A 176 -4.65 6.00 0.33
C PRO A 176 -6.02 6.53 0.78
N GLY A 177 -6.50 7.58 0.10
CA GLY A 177 -7.78 8.23 0.42
C GLY A 177 -7.70 9.42 1.40
N PHE A 178 -6.56 9.61 2.11
CA PHE A 178 -6.32 10.79 2.97
C PHE A 178 -5.23 11.73 2.43
N MET A 179 -4.36 11.26 1.53
CA MET A 179 -3.39 12.11 0.83
C MET A 179 -4.08 13.14 -0.07
N ALA A 180 -3.51 14.32 -0.20
CA ALA A 180 -3.97 15.34 -1.13
C ALA A 180 -3.57 15.02 -2.59
N PRO A 181 -4.33 15.44 -3.61
CA PRO A 181 -4.04 15.16 -5.02
C PRO A 181 -2.64 15.60 -5.46
N GLU A 182 -2.14 16.72 -4.94
CA GLU A 182 -0.80 17.24 -5.22
C GLU A 182 0.32 16.39 -4.61
N GLN A 183 0.05 15.61 -3.56
CA GLN A 183 1.00 14.63 -3.03
C GLN A 183 1.11 13.41 -3.97
N LEU A 184 0.02 13.07 -4.66
CA LEU A 184 -0.05 11.93 -5.59
C LEU A 184 0.50 12.28 -6.99
N ALA A 185 0.31 13.51 -7.45
CA ALA A 185 0.70 13.94 -8.80
C ALA A 185 2.22 14.04 -9.01
N MET A 186 3.01 14.15 -7.92
CA MET A 186 4.48 14.31 -7.87
C MET A 186 5.08 15.41 -8.77
N THR A 187 4.25 16.26 -9.38
CA THR A 187 4.63 17.34 -10.31
C THR A 187 3.99 18.65 -9.86
N GLY A 188 4.76 19.49 -9.17
CA GLY A 188 4.29 20.80 -8.72
C GLY A 188 5.25 21.51 -7.76
N PRO A 189 4.97 22.78 -7.41
CA PRO A 189 5.61 23.44 -6.27
C PRO A 189 5.30 22.65 -4.99
N GLY A 190 6.29 22.51 -4.10
CA GLY A 190 6.28 21.51 -3.04
C GLY A 190 5.09 21.56 -2.07
N VAL A 191 4.76 20.39 -1.50
CA VAL A 191 3.61 20.16 -0.61
C VAL A 191 3.55 21.17 0.55
N THR A 192 2.47 21.95 0.57
CA THR A 192 2.18 23.01 1.56
C THR A 192 1.18 22.53 2.63
N GLY A 193 0.89 23.37 3.62
CA GLY A 193 -0.14 23.13 4.64
C GLY A 193 -1.55 22.86 4.10
N ALA A 194 -1.84 23.20 2.83
CA ALA A 194 -3.09 22.85 2.17
C ALA A 194 -3.32 21.33 2.06
N ALA A 195 -2.25 20.52 2.05
CA ALA A 195 -2.37 19.06 2.04
C ALA A 195 -2.95 18.54 3.37
N ASP A 196 -2.56 19.12 4.50
CA ASP A 196 -3.13 18.77 5.81
C ASP A 196 -4.61 19.18 5.91
N VAL A 197 -5.00 20.29 5.27
CA VAL A 197 -6.42 20.69 5.16
C VAL A 197 -7.23 19.67 4.36
N PHE A 198 -6.69 19.12 3.28
CA PHE A 198 -7.36 18.04 2.54
C PHE A 198 -7.51 16.77 3.39
N ALA A 199 -6.45 16.38 4.08
CA ALA A 199 -6.45 15.24 4.98
C ALA A 199 -7.45 15.40 6.13
N LEU A 200 -7.56 16.60 6.71
CA LEU A 200 -8.59 16.96 7.69
C LEU A 200 -10.01 16.76 7.12
N GLY A 201 -10.24 17.19 5.88
CA GLY A 201 -11.50 16.92 5.17
C GLY A 201 -11.82 15.43 5.09
N GLY A 202 -10.83 14.59 4.76
CA GLY A 202 -10.99 13.13 4.75
C GLY A 202 -11.27 12.53 6.14
N VAL A 203 -10.61 13.04 7.17
CA VAL A 203 -10.82 12.64 8.58
C VAL A 203 -12.24 12.99 9.05
N ILE A 204 -12.77 14.17 8.68
CA ILE A 204 -14.15 14.57 8.99
C ILE A 204 -15.15 13.56 8.40
N VAL A 205 -15.00 13.21 7.12
CA VAL A 205 -15.88 12.24 6.45
C VAL A 205 -15.78 10.86 7.11
N PHE A 206 -14.56 10.39 7.38
CA PHE A 206 -14.35 9.10 8.06
C PHE A 206 -14.98 9.07 9.45
N ALA A 207 -14.75 10.09 10.27
CA ALA A 207 -15.30 10.16 11.62
C ALA A 207 -16.84 10.21 11.62
N ALA A 208 -17.45 10.91 10.65
CA ALA A 208 -18.90 11.09 10.58
C ALA A 208 -19.66 9.92 9.90
N THR A 209 -18.99 9.11 9.07
CA THR A 209 -19.67 8.08 8.23
C THR A 209 -19.11 6.66 8.40
N GLY A 210 -17.94 6.49 9.00
CA GLY A 210 -17.22 5.20 9.06
C GLY A 210 -16.50 4.81 7.76
N SER A 211 -16.58 5.63 6.71
CA SER A 211 -15.91 5.40 5.42
C SER A 211 -15.11 6.61 4.97
N GLY A 212 -14.00 6.38 4.25
CA GLY A 212 -13.21 7.46 3.66
C GLY A 212 -13.97 8.24 2.57
N PRO A 213 -13.53 9.46 2.22
CA PRO A 213 -14.21 10.32 1.23
C PRO A 213 -14.30 9.71 -0.18
N TYR A 214 -13.56 8.63 -0.47
CA TYR A 214 -13.58 7.94 -1.77
C TYR A 214 -14.09 6.48 -1.67
N GLY A 215 -14.75 6.16 -0.55
CA GLY A 215 -15.18 4.81 -0.18
C GLY A 215 -14.02 3.90 0.21
N ASN A 216 -14.26 2.59 0.19
CA ASN A 216 -13.25 1.56 0.40
C ASN A 216 -12.91 0.91 -0.95
N ALA A 217 -11.62 0.74 -1.25
CA ALA A 217 -11.08 0.07 -2.43
C ALA A 217 -9.57 -0.17 -2.23
N GLU A 218 -8.93 -0.88 -3.17
CA GLU A 218 -7.47 -1.04 -3.22
C GLU A 218 -6.74 0.32 -3.25
N PRO A 219 -5.49 0.40 -2.72
CA PRO A 219 -4.69 1.62 -2.67
C PRO A 219 -4.67 2.45 -3.94
N GLN A 220 -4.40 1.82 -5.08
CA GLN A 220 -4.30 2.46 -6.39
C GLN A 220 -5.63 3.08 -6.82
N VAL A 221 -6.76 2.38 -6.54
CA VAL A 221 -8.10 2.90 -6.82
C VAL A 221 -8.41 4.11 -5.94
N LEU A 222 -8.08 4.06 -4.64
CA LEU A 222 -8.27 5.21 -3.75
C LEU A 222 -7.40 6.41 -4.17
N MET A 223 -6.17 6.19 -4.66
CA MET A 223 -5.34 7.25 -5.26
C MET A 223 -6.00 7.83 -6.52
N TYR A 224 -6.45 7.00 -7.46
CA TYR A 224 -7.16 7.44 -8.66
C TYR A 224 -8.40 8.28 -8.32
N ARG A 225 -9.25 7.81 -7.41
CA ARG A 225 -10.43 8.56 -6.95
C ARG A 225 -10.07 9.87 -6.27
N THR A 226 -9.00 9.86 -5.47
CA THR A 226 -8.46 11.05 -4.81
C THR A 226 -8.07 12.12 -5.82
N VAL A 227 -7.57 11.76 -7.01
CA VAL A 227 -7.27 12.73 -8.07
C VAL A 227 -8.52 13.07 -8.92
N HIS A 228 -9.27 12.06 -9.40
CA HIS A 228 -10.23 12.20 -10.49
C HIS A 228 -11.72 12.19 -10.11
N GLU A 229 -12.11 11.52 -9.03
CA GLU A 229 -13.53 11.43 -8.61
C GLU A 229 -13.92 12.54 -7.62
N LYS A 230 -15.22 12.84 -7.49
CA LYS A 230 -15.73 13.70 -6.42
C LYS A 230 -15.77 12.94 -5.08
N PRO A 231 -15.51 13.59 -3.94
CA PRO A 231 -15.69 12.96 -2.65
C PRO A 231 -17.17 12.61 -2.40
N ARG A 232 -17.40 11.48 -1.76
CA ARG A 232 -18.72 11.00 -1.32
C ARG A 232 -19.05 11.65 0.02
N LEU A 233 -20.08 12.48 0.04
CA LEU A 233 -20.45 13.31 1.20
C LEU A 233 -21.93 13.17 1.59
N ASP A 234 -22.66 12.27 0.93
CA ASP A 234 -24.12 12.13 1.06
C ASP A 234 -24.53 11.66 2.47
N ASP A 235 -23.68 10.87 3.13
CA ASP A 235 -23.88 10.36 4.50
C ASP A 235 -23.33 11.33 5.58
N VAL A 236 -22.62 12.40 5.21
CA VAL A 236 -22.07 13.38 6.17
C VAL A 236 -23.20 14.29 6.67
N PRO A 237 -23.37 14.52 7.99
CA PRO A 237 -24.45 15.37 8.51
C PRO A 237 -24.50 16.78 7.90
N THR A 238 -25.71 17.25 7.60
CA THR A 238 -26.00 18.53 6.90
C THR A 238 -25.92 19.78 7.77
N GLY A 239 -25.48 19.68 9.04
CA GLY A 239 -25.42 20.83 9.95
C GLY A 239 -24.35 21.90 9.61
N GLY A 240 -23.73 21.87 8.42
CA GLY A 240 -22.54 22.64 8.06
C GLY A 240 -21.24 21.82 8.00
N LEU A 241 -21.28 20.57 8.51
CA LEU A 241 -20.11 19.67 8.53
C LEU A 241 -19.79 19.12 7.13
N ARG A 242 -20.83 18.83 6.34
CA ARG A 242 -20.73 18.41 4.93
C ARG A 242 -20.04 19.47 4.07
N GLU A 243 -20.41 20.73 4.24
CA GLU A 243 -19.87 21.88 3.54
C GLU A 243 -18.41 22.13 3.94
N LEU A 244 -18.10 22.03 5.24
CA LEU A 244 -16.73 22.12 5.75
C LEU A 244 -15.83 21.04 5.13
N ALA A 245 -16.29 19.78 5.10
CA ALA A 245 -15.55 18.68 4.49
C ALA A 245 -15.38 18.87 2.97
N ALA A 246 -16.41 19.36 2.27
CA ALA A 246 -16.36 19.64 0.83
C ALA A 246 -15.30 20.69 0.47
N ASP A 247 -15.25 21.79 1.23
CA ASP A 247 -14.28 22.87 1.01
C ASP A 247 -12.85 22.40 1.29
N CYS A 248 -12.65 21.58 2.33
CA CYS A 248 -11.37 20.96 2.64
C CYS A 248 -10.90 20.00 1.53
N LEU A 249 -11.82 19.20 0.97
CA LEU A 249 -11.55 18.19 -0.06
C LEU A 249 -11.48 18.77 -1.49
N ALA A 250 -11.39 20.09 -1.65
CA ALA A 250 -11.19 20.72 -2.96
C ALA A 250 -9.89 20.22 -3.62
N LYS A 251 -9.98 19.81 -4.90
CA LYS A 251 -8.84 19.20 -5.61
C LYS A 251 -7.66 20.14 -5.72
N GLU A 252 -7.89 21.39 -6.11
CA GLU A 252 -6.86 22.42 -6.18
C GLU A 252 -6.51 22.96 -4.78
N PRO A 253 -5.21 22.97 -4.38
CA PRO A 253 -4.79 23.44 -3.06
C PRO A 253 -5.24 24.86 -2.73
N GLN A 254 -5.21 25.76 -3.71
CA GLN A 254 -5.53 27.18 -3.56
C GLN A 254 -7.03 27.45 -3.30
N ARG A 255 -7.87 26.43 -3.45
CA ARG A 255 -9.33 26.52 -3.20
C ARG A 255 -9.73 26.06 -1.80
N ARG A 256 -8.79 25.50 -1.02
CA ARG A 256 -9.04 25.04 0.35
C ARG A 256 -8.96 26.24 1.31
N PRO A 257 -9.88 26.39 2.27
CA PRO A 257 -9.85 27.51 3.21
C PRO A 257 -8.61 27.47 4.12
N ALA A 258 -8.18 28.63 4.62
CA ALA A 258 -7.08 28.69 5.58
C ALA A 258 -7.54 28.22 6.97
N LEU A 259 -6.59 27.75 7.81
CA LEU A 259 -6.91 27.27 9.16
C LEU A 259 -7.70 28.29 10.03
N PRO A 260 -7.42 29.62 10.00
CA PRO A 260 -8.22 30.59 10.75
C PRO A 260 -9.69 30.66 10.28
N ASP A 261 -9.95 30.52 8.98
CA ASP A 261 -11.31 30.55 8.41
C ASP A 261 -12.10 29.29 8.80
N LEU A 262 -11.42 28.14 8.82
CA LEU A 262 -12.00 26.88 9.32
C LEU A 262 -12.29 26.96 10.82
N MET A 263 -11.36 27.50 11.62
CA MET A 263 -11.55 27.69 13.06
C MET A 263 -12.73 28.63 13.35
N ALA A 264 -12.87 29.72 12.60
CA ALA A 264 -14.01 30.64 12.72
C ALA A 264 -15.36 29.99 12.38
N ARG A 265 -15.39 28.98 11.50
CA ARG A 265 -16.60 28.21 11.14
C ARG A 265 -16.94 27.10 12.14
N VAL A 266 -15.94 26.48 12.76
CA VAL A 266 -16.12 25.34 13.68
C VAL A 266 -16.35 25.82 15.12
N GLY A 267 -15.71 26.92 15.53
CA GLY A 267 -15.66 27.37 16.91
C GLY A 267 -14.41 26.85 17.66
N PRO A 268 -14.14 27.38 18.87
CA PRO A 268 -12.96 27.02 19.65
C PRO A 268 -12.98 25.55 20.09
N PRO A 269 -11.81 24.94 20.35
CA PRO A 269 -11.74 23.57 20.85
C PRO A 269 -12.24 23.45 22.30
N GLY A 270 -13.00 22.39 22.55
CA GLY A 270 -13.54 22.05 23.88
C GLY A 270 -14.83 22.80 24.26
N PRO A 271 -15.35 22.57 25.48
CA PRO A 271 -14.83 21.65 26.50
C PRO A 271 -14.98 20.17 26.09
N TYR A 272 -14.05 19.33 26.55
CA TYR A 272 -13.94 17.91 26.19
C TYR A 272 -14.45 16.95 27.28
N GLY A 273 -15.43 17.33 28.09
CA GLY A 273 -15.95 16.45 29.17
C GLY A 273 -16.60 15.17 28.62
N ASP A 274 -17.88 15.26 28.29
CA ASP A 274 -18.66 14.14 27.74
C ASP A 274 -18.67 14.17 26.19
N TRP A 275 -17.50 14.37 25.57
CA TRP A 275 -17.39 14.62 24.13
C TRP A 275 -17.39 13.37 23.24
N LEU A 276 -17.21 12.19 23.84
CA LEU A 276 -17.13 10.91 23.14
C LEU A 276 -18.35 10.02 23.47
N PRO A 277 -18.78 9.14 22.54
CA PRO A 277 -19.76 8.11 22.84
C PRO A 277 -19.32 7.22 24.01
N GLU A 278 -20.27 6.83 24.85
CA GLU A 278 -20.02 5.99 26.04
C GLU A 278 -19.22 4.71 25.77
N PRO A 279 -19.37 3.97 24.65
CA PRO A 279 -18.52 2.82 24.34
C PRO A 279 -17.02 3.16 24.24
N VAL A 280 -16.70 4.31 23.63
CA VAL A 280 -15.32 4.82 23.48
C VAL A 280 -14.80 5.36 24.81
N ALA A 281 -15.62 6.11 25.56
CA ALA A 281 -15.27 6.60 26.89
C ALA A 281 -15.05 5.45 27.90
N ALA A 282 -15.79 4.35 27.78
CA ALA A 282 -15.58 3.14 28.56
C ALA A 282 -14.29 2.39 28.15
N GLN A 283 -13.93 2.40 26.85
CA GLN A 283 -12.65 1.86 26.38
C GLN A 283 -11.46 2.68 26.90
N LEU A 284 -11.58 4.01 26.94
CA LEU A 284 -10.58 4.90 27.54
C LEU A 284 -10.40 4.66 29.04
N ARG A 285 -11.49 4.52 29.81
CA ARG A 285 -11.40 4.16 31.23
C ARG A 285 -10.65 2.84 31.46
N ARG A 286 -11.00 1.78 30.70
CA ARG A 286 -10.30 0.48 30.76
C ARG A 286 -8.82 0.58 30.35
N LEU A 287 -8.47 1.45 29.39
CA LEU A 287 -7.09 1.70 28.99
C LEU A 287 -6.31 2.41 30.10
N SER A 288 -6.90 3.43 30.72
CA SER A 288 -6.32 4.17 31.85
C SER A 288 -6.11 3.28 33.09
N GLU A 289 -7.07 2.42 33.43
CA GLU A 289 -6.93 1.42 34.50
C GLU A 289 -5.74 0.48 34.25
N ARG A 290 -5.63 -0.06 33.02
CA ARG A 290 -4.53 -0.95 32.62
C ARG A 290 -3.15 -0.29 32.60
N LEU A 291 -3.09 1.02 32.39
CA LEU A 291 -1.83 1.79 32.39
C LEU A 291 -1.50 2.38 33.77
N GLY A 292 -2.49 2.51 34.65
CA GLY A 292 -2.39 3.11 35.98
C GLY A 292 -2.13 2.13 37.12
N ASP A 293 -2.30 0.81 36.94
CA ASP A 293 -2.03 -0.18 37.99
C ASP A 293 -0.53 -0.56 38.07
N PRO A 294 0.20 -0.16 39.13
CA PRO A 294 1.61 -0.52 39.32
C PRO A 294 1.83 -2.01 39.64
N ARG A 295 0.77 -2.82 39.76
CA ARG A 295 0.84 -4.28 39.92
C ARG A 295 0.58 -5.05 38.62
N THR A 296 0.34 -4.38 37.49
CA THR A 296 0.36 -5.07 36.19
C THR A 296 1.76 -5.68 36.00
N PRO A 297 1.86 -7.02 35.80
CA PRO A 297 3.15 -7.64 35.55
C PRO A 297 3.80 -7.01 34.32
N ASP A 298 5.11 -6.77 34.38
CA ASP A 298 5.86 -6.35 33.20
C ASP A 298 5.62 -7.38 32.09
N PRO A 299 5.06 -7.02 30.93
CA PRO A 299 4.77 -7.96 29.86
C PRO A 299 6.03 -8.55 29.19
N SER A 300 7.22 -8.11 29.63
CA SER A 300 8.53 -8.68 29.29
C SER A 300 9.16 -9.54 30.40
N ALA A 301 8.52 -9.67 31.58
CA ALA A 301 8.99 -10.60 32.61
C ALA A 301 8.82 -12.05 32.12
N PRO A 302 9.88 -12.87 32.10
CA PRO A 302 9.75 -14.28 31.76
C PRO A 302 8.85 -14.97 32.79
N ALA A 303 7.87 -15.74 32.32
CA ALA A 303 7.02 -16.52 33.20
C ALA A 303 7.89 -17.48 34.05
N PRO A 304 7.66 -17.59 35.36
CA PRO A 304 8.38 -18.55 36.19
C PRO A 304 8.10 -19.96 35.66
N SER A 305 9.16 -20.70 35.33
CA SER A 305 9.07 -22.04 34.76
C SER A 305 8.24 -22.96 35.66
N ALA A 306 7.17 -23.52 35.11
CA ALA A 306 6.30 -24.47 35.80
C ALA A 306 6.90 -25.89 35.83
N ASP A 307 8.13 -26.01 36.33
CA ASP A 307 8.78 -27.28 36.65
C ASP A 307 8.92 -27.42 38.18
N GLY A 308 7.80 -27.74 38.81
CA GLY A 308 7.71 -28.17 40.22
C GLY A 308 6.94 -29.49 40.30
N PRO A 309 7.35 -30.50 41.09
CA PRO A 309 6.75 -31.82 41.01
C PRO A 309 5.29 -31.84 41.45
N ALA A 310 4.43 -32.49 40.65
CA ALA A 310 3.05 -32.72 41.02
C ALA A 310 2.95 -33.68 42.22
N GLY A 311 2.25 -33.26 43.28
CA GLY A 311 1.92 -34.17 44.38
C GLY A 311 1.48 -33.50 45.68
N THR A 312 0.19 -33.24 45.82
CA THR A 312 -0.63 -33.76 46.95
C THR A 312 -2.10 -33.36 46.76
N SER A 313 -3.00 -34.33 46.94
CA SER A 313 -4.43 -34.09 46.98
C SER A 313 -4.84 -33.63 48.37
N PHE A 314 -5.66 -32.59 48.47
CA PHE A 314 -6.41 -32.26 49.68
C PHE A 314 -7.91 -32.14 49.34
N GLY A 315 -8.73 -32.86 50.10
CA GLY A 315 -10.17 -32.91 49.93
C GLY A 315 -10.91 -31.66 50.44
N PRO A 316 -12.23 -31.57 50.22
CA PRO A 316 -13.02 -30.39 50.56
C PRO A 316 -13.17 -30.20 52.08
N PRO A 317 -13.16 -28.96 52.59
CA PRO A 317 -13.41 -28.68 54.00
C PRO A 317 -14.91 -28.80 54.35
N PRO A 318 -15.27 -29.25 55.56
CA PRO A 318 -16.67 -29.37 55.98
C PRO A 318 -17.25 -28.05 56.50
N SER A 319 -18.55 -27.89 56.35
CA SER A 319 -19.34 -26.82 56.98
C SER A 319 -19.41 -26.99 58.50
N GLY A 320 -19.22 -25.91 59.26
CA GLY A 320 -19.34 -25.91 60.73
C GLY A 320 -19.73 -24.53 61.27
N THR A 321 -20.79 -24.47 62.08
CA THR A 321 -21.43 -23.26 62.59
C THR A 321 -20.95 -22.83 63.99
N ALA A 322 -20.95 -21.52 64.22
CA ALA A 322 -21.18 -20.80 65.49
C ALA A 322 -20.36 -21.14 66.76
N GLY A 323 -19.75 -20.10 67.35
CA GLY A 323 -19.19 -20.15 68.72
C GLY A 323 -18.81 -18.75 69.22
N THR A 324 -19.43 -18.31 70.32
CA THR A 324 -19.29 -16.96 70.90
C THR A 324 -18.26 -16.88 72.03
N GLY A 325 -17.63 -15.70 72.18
CA GLY A 325 -17.20 -15.18 73.50
C GLY A 325 -15.69 -15.02 73.76
N GLY A 326 -15.30 -13.89 74.36
CA GLY A 326 -14.02 -13.75 75.07
C GLY A 326 -13.11 -12.57 74.68
N MET A 327 -13.36 -11.39 75.22
CA MET A 327 -12.31 -10.40 75.58
C MET A 327 -11.82 -10.74 77.00
N PRO A 328 -10.57 -10.44 77.45
CA PRO A 328 -10.09 -9.04 77.53
C PRO A 328 -8.55 -8.77 77.52
N SER A 329 -8.22 -7.47 77.67
CA SER A 329 -7.03 -6.89 78.32
C SER A 329 -5.70 -6.70 77.54
N SER A 330 -5.25 -5.44 77.52
CA SER A 330 -3.93 -4.98 77.06
C SER A 330 -2.82 -5.16 78.11
N PRO A 331 -1.55 -5.02 77.69
CA PRO A 331 -0.60 -4.14 78.36
C PRO A 331 -0.18 -2.97 77.45
N ALA A 332 0.44 -1.94 78.04
CA ALA A 332 0.67 -0.65 77.38
C ALA A 332 2.16 -0.22 77.31
N TYR A 333 2.41 0.77 76.45
CA TYR A 333 3.61 1.61 76.33
C TYR A 333 4.95 0.97 75.91
N GLY A 334 5.47 1.51 74.79
CA GLY A 334 6.82 1.30 74.28
C GLY A 334 7.12 2.30 73.16
N THR A 335 7.39 3.56 73.51
CA THR A 335 7.75 4.63 72.57
C THR A 335 9.22 4.52 72.14
N THR A 336 9.48 4.45 70.83
CA THR A 336 10.82 4.60 70.23
C THR A 336 10.81 5.66 69.11
N PRO A 337 11.90 6.43 68.94
CA PRO A 337 11.90 7.68 68.16
C PRO A 337 12.25 7.49 66.67
N PRO A 338 11.92 8.47 65.81
CA PRO A 338 12.39 8.50 64.41
C PRO A 338 13.89 8.86 64.31
N PRO A 339 14.59 8.40 63.25
CA PRO A 339 15.99 8.73 63.01
C PRO A 339 16.20 10.18 62.49
N PRO A 340 17.39 10.78 62.70
CA PRO A 340 17.66 12.17 62.34
C PRO A 340 18.09 12.37 60.87
N GLY A 341 17.64 13.47 60.25
CA GLY A 341 18.37 14.17 59.18
C GLY A 341 19.14 15.35 59.79
N PRO A 342 20.29 15.79 59.22
CA PRO A 342 20.32 16.91 58.24
C PRO A 342 21.55 16.79 57.28
N PRO A 343 22.10 17.83 56.60
CA PRO A 343 21.67 19.24 56.46
C PRO A 343 21.63 19.83 55.03
N THR A 344 20.94 20.97 54.93
CA THR A 344 20.98 21.91 53.81
C THR A 344 22.20 22.84 53.84
N PRO A 345 22.79 23.24 52.70
CA PRO A 345 23.72 24.37 52.61
C PRO A 345 23.01 25.65 52.15
N SER A 346 23.24 26.76 52.88
CA SER A 346 22.89 28.12 52.44
C SER A 346 24.12 28.86 51.88
N ALA A 347 23.89 29.85 51.01
CA ALA A 347 24.94 30.56 50.28
C ALA A 347 25.76 31.55 51.14
N PRO A 348 27.02 31.85 50.75
CA PRO A 348 27.75 33.05 51.17
C PRO A 348 27.86 34.10 50.03
N ALA A 349 28.02 35.37 50.43
CA ALA A 349 28.25 36.51 49.54
C ALA A 349 29.76 36.89 49.43
N THR A 350 30.07 37.83 48.53
CA THR A 350 31.42 38.26 48.07
C THR A 350 32.26 39.05 49.08
N PRO A 351 33.61 39.09 48.86
CA PRO A 351 34.27 40.40 48.69
C PRO A 351 35.44 40.47 47.66
N SER A 352 35.59 41.68 47.09
CA SER A 352 36.72 42.42 46.47
C SER A 352 38.02 41.78 45.89
N ALA A 353 38.51 42.40 44.81
CA ALA A 353 39.73 42.07 44.02
C ALA A 353 41.06 42.66 44.58
N PRO A 354 42.23 42.32 43.98
CA PRO A 354 42.86 43.32 43.09
C PRO A 354 43.71 42.80 41.87
N ALA A 355 44.01 43.75 40.96
CA ALA A 355 45.11 43.84 39.98
C ALA A 355 45.08 43.04 38.63
N THR A 356 45.38 43.78 37.55
CA THR A 356 45.54 43.38 36.13
C THR A 356 47.00 43.59 35.66
N PRO A 357 47.49 43.03 34.52
CA PRO A 357 47.24 43.54 33.15
C PRO A 357 47.05 42.38 32.10
N SER A 358 46.72 42.56 30.81
CA SER A 358 46.62 43.76 29.93
C SER A 358 45.64 43.56 28.75
N VAL A 359 44.81 44.59 28.51
CA VAL A 359 44.17 45.14 27.28
C VAL A 359 44.65 44.71 25.85
N PRO A 360 43.92 45.05 24.75
CA PRO A 360 42.45 45.17 24.54
C PRO A 360 41.93 44.73 23.13
N PHE A 361 40.63 44.47 22.95
CA PHE A 361 39.63 45.42 22.36
C PHE A 361 38.25 44.75 22.20
N ALA A 362 37.18 45.55 22.26
CA ALA A 362 35.78 45.10 22.35
C ALA A 362 34.84 45.97 21.45
N PRO A 363 33.55 45.63 21.27
CA PRO A 363 32.78 45.99 20.07
C PRO A 363 31.78 47.16 20.25
N ALA A 364 31.21 47.67 19.14
CA ALA A 364 29.95 48.42 19.13
C ALA A 364 29.29 48.50 17.73
N ALA A 365 27.95 48.51 17.72
CA ALA A 365 27.09 49.13 16.71
C ALA A 365 26.30 50.28 17.42
N PRO A 366 25.50 51.17 16.77
CA PRO A 366 25.07 51.20 15.35
C PRO A 366 25.05 52.60 14.64
N HIS A 367 24.94 52.57 13.29
CA HIS A 367 24.41 53.64 12.38
C HIS A 367 25.14 55.02 12.33
N PRO A 368 24.85 55.96 11.38
CA PRO A 368 24.19 55.87 10.06
C PRO A 368 25.00 56.50 8.87
N GLY A 369 24.62 56.17 7.62
CA GLY A 369 24.58 57.18 6.54
C GLY A 369 25.63 57.18 5.40
N ARG A 370 25.13 57.59 4.22
CA ARG A 370 25.78 58.04 2.96
C ARG A 370 26.58 57.06 2.07
N TYR A 371 26.13 57.04 0.81
CA TYR A 371 26.69 56.33 -0.34
C TYR A 371 27.75 57.14 -1.11
N GLY A 372 28.65 56.43 -1.79
CA GLY A 372 29.18 56.78 -3.11
C GLY A 372 30.71 56.97 -3.20
N PRO A 373 31.34 56.80 -4.40
CA PRO A 373 30.88 56.15 -5.63
C PRO A 373 31.84 55.03 -6.14
N ALA A 374 31.38 54.21 -7.08
CA ALA A 374 32.22 53.27 -7.85
C ALA A 374 32.50 53.83 -9.27
N PRO A 375 33.65 53.50 -9.91
CA PRO A 375 34.15 54.19 -11.11
C PRO A 375 33.46 53.82 -12.43
N THR A 376 33.66 54.69 -13.43
CA THR A 376 32.85 54.83 -14.66
C THR A 376 33.37 54.13 -15.93
N THR A 377 32.42 53.88 -16.85
CA THR A 377 32.51 53.34 -18.22
C THR A 377 33.19 54.25 -19.26
N PRO A 378 33.30 53.79 -20.52
CA PRO A 378 32.87 54.63 -21.65
C PRO A 378 31.93 53.94 -22.69
N PRO A 379 31.22 54.69 -23.58
CA PRO A 379 29.93 54.27 -24.14
C PRO A 379 29.68 54.47 -25.68
N ARG A 380 28.56 53.91 -26.19
CA ARG A 380 27.70 54.31 -27.35
C ARG A 380 26.66 53.18 -27.57
N GLY A 381 25.42 53.35 -28.02
CA GLY A 381 24.54 54.47 -28.41
C GLY A 381 23.08 53.94 -28.54
N PRO A 382 22.04 54.78 -28.80
CA PRO A 382 20.66 54.44 -28.42
C PRO A 382 19.80 53.76 -29.51
N HIS A 383 18.92 52.84 -29.10
CA HIS A 383 17.72 52.44 -29.85
C HIS A 383 16.47 52.44 -28.95
N GLN A 384 15.34 52.84 -29.53
CA GLN A 384 14.06 53.05 -28.86
C GLN A 384 13.35 51.72 -28.54
N ALA A 385 12.66 51.66 -27.41
CA ALA A 385 11.73 50.56 -27.11
C ALA A 385 10.37 50.82 -27.76
N ALA A 386 9.86 49.84 -28.52
CA ALA A 386 8.51 49.85 -29.09
C ALA A 386 7.50 49.19 -28.13
N PRO A 387 6.22 49.60 -28.13
CA PRO A 387 5.16 49.00 -27.31
C PRO A 387 4.72 47.61 -27.82
N PRO A 388 4.08 46.78 -26.97
CA PRO A 388 3.62 45.45 -27.37
C PRO A 388 2.48 45.49 -28.41
N PRO A 389 2.34 44.48 -29.29
CA PRO A 389 1.29 44.43 -30.30
C PRO A 389 -0.12 44.32 -29.69
N GLY A 390 -1.07 45.08 -30.22
CA GLY A 390 -2.46 45.10 -29.77
C GLY A 390 -3.34 44.01 -30.40
N LEU A 391 -4.52 43.82 -29.78
CA LEU A 391 -5.64 43.06 -30.34
C LEU A 391 -6.09 43.63 -31.70
N HIS A 392 -6.57 42.75 -32.58
CA HIS A 392 -7.54 43.11 -33.62
C HIS A 392 -8.78 42.22 -33.50
N ASP A 393 -9.94 42.86 -33.49
CA ASP A 393 -11.27 42.24 -33.37
C ASP A 393 -11.64 41.34 -34.56
N ILE A 394 -12.30 40.22 -34.27
CA ILE A 394 -13.41 39.72 -35.10
C ILE A 394 -14.56 39.24 -34.18
N THR A 395 -15.76 39.73 -34.44
CA THR A 395 -16.97 39.60 -33.61
C THR A 395 -17.58 38.18 -33.54
N PRO A 396 -18.09 37.73 -32.38
CA PRO A 396 -19.01 36.59 -32.31
C PRO A 396 -20.48 37.01 -32.53
N VAL A 397 -21.12 36.44 -33.54
CA VAL A 397 -22.55 36.60 -33.84
C VAL A 397 -23.41 35.83 -32.83
N ARG A 398 -24.46 36.45 -32.30
CA ARG A 398 -25.52 35.80 -31.49
C ARG A 398 -26.69 35.35 -32.37
N PRO A 399 -27.11 34.07 -32.30
CA PRO A 399 -28.50 33.65 -32.48
C PRO A 399 -29.20 33.48 -31.11
N PRO A 400 -30.55 33.37 -31.06
CA PRO A 400 -31.32 33.89 -29.93
C PRO A 400 -31.58 32.90 -28.79
N TYR A 401 -31.74 33.48 -27.60
CA TYR A 401 -32.35 32.87 -26.42
C TYR A 401 -33.86 32.76 -26.64
N VAL A 402 -34.41 31.54 -26.64
CA VAL A 402 -35.86 31.31 -26.58
C VAL A 402 -36.23 30.93 -25.15
N SER A 403 -37.08 31.75 -24.53
CA SER A 403 -37.63 31.50 -23.20
C SER A 403 -38.70 30.40 -23.23
N GLY A 404 -38.54 29.38 -22.39
CA GLY A 404 -39.59 28.41 -22.05
C GLY A 404 -39.52 28.06 -20.56
N GLU A 405 -40.65 28.15 -19.87
CA GLU A 405 -40.78 27.81 -18.44
C GLU A 405 -40.63 26.29 -18.18
N PRO A 406 -40.22 25.90 -16.97
CA PRO A 406 -39.93 24.50 -16.67
C PRO A 406 -41.19 23.66 -16.44
N THR A 407 -41.28 22.51 -17.12
CA THR A 407 -42.16 21.40 -16.73
C THR A 407 -41.34 20.15 -16.39
N PRO A 408 -41.72 19.37 -15.36
CA PRO A 408 -40.83 18.36 -14.77
C PRO A 408 -40.98 16.97 -15.42
N PRO A 409 -39.88 16.21 -15.59
CA PRO A 409 -39.96 14.78 -15.86
C PRO A 409 -39.43 13.92 -14.69
N GLY A 410 -40.36 13.20 -14.06
CA GLY A 410 -40.31 11.74 -13.92
C GLY A 410 -39.05 11.04 -13.40
N SER A 411 -39.21 10.33 -12.29
CA SER A 411 -38.27 9.30 -11.81
C SER A 411 -38.01 8.22 -12.87
N SER A 412 -36.74 7.83 -13.06
CA SER A 412 -36.41 6.64 -13.87
C SER A 412 -35.13 5.94 -13.42
N ARG A 413 -35.28 4.70 -12.97
CA ARG A 413 -34.19 3.73 -12.81
C ARG A 413 -33.59 3.39 -14.18
N ARG A 414 -32.28 3.46 -14.34
CA ARG A 414 -31.51 2.79 -15.42
C ARG A 414 -30.28 2.16 -14.77
N ARG A 415 -30.06 0.84 -14.76
CA ARG A 415 -30.11 -0.17 -15.85
C ARG A 415 -29.26 0.25 -17.04
N PHE A 416 -28.00 -0.19 -17.04
CA PHE A 416 -27.28 -0.47 -18.27
C PHE A 416 -27.44 -1.95 -18.62
N LEU A 417 -27.75 -2.21 -19.89
CA LEU A 417 -28.01 -3.53 -20.45
C LEU A 417 -27.20 -3.63 -21.75
N ALA A 418 -26.70 -4.83 -22.04
CA ALA A 418 -25.89 -5.12 -23.22
C ALA A 418 -26.67 -5.00 -24.55
N ALA A 419 -25.93 -4.84 -25.64
CA ALA A 419 -26.30 -5.31 -26.98
C ALA A 419 -24.99 -5.76 -27.69
N LEU A 420 -24.78 -7.00 -28.16
CA LEU A 420 -25.55 -7.95 -29.01
C LEU A 420 -25.57 -7.63 -30.51
N SER A 421 -25.04 -8.57 -31.30
CA SER A 421 -25.63 -9.18 -32.51
C SER A 421 -24.72 -10.35 -32.93
N ALA A 422 -25.10 -11.60 -33.27
CA ALA A 422 -26.34 -12.32 -33.61
C ALA A 422 -26.24 -12.92 -35.03
N VAL A 423 -26.22 -14.26 -35.11
CA VAL A 423 -26.69 -15.04 -36.27
C VAL A 423 -27.41 -16.27 -35.71
N GLY A 424 -28.59 -16.58 -36.22
CA GLY A 424 -29.45 -17.66 -35.72
C GLY A 424 -29.91 -18.65 -36.78
N ALA A 425 -30.03 -19.91 -36.34
CA ALA A 425 -30.92 -20.98 -36.79
C ALA A 425 -31.32 -21.10 -38.28
N VAL A 426 -30.88 -22.21 -38.89
CA VAL A 426 -31.76 -23.12 -39.67
C VAL A 426 -31.56 -24.52 -39.11
N GLY A 427 -32.63 -25.27 -38.91
CA GLY A 427 -32.57 -26.64 -38.39
C GLY A 427 -33.04 -27.69 -39.40
N GLY A 428 -32.74 -28.95 -39.11
CA GLY A 428 -33.44 -30.11 -39.67
C GLY A 428 -32.62 -31.01 -40.61
N GLY A 429 -32.53 -32.29 -40.22
CA GLY A 429 -32.47 -33.40 -41.18
C GLY A 429 -31.15 -34.17 -41.31
N GLY A 430 -31.26 -35.50 -41.22
CA GLY A 430 -30.38 -36.41 -41.96
C GLY A 430 -29.25 -37.08 -41.17
N ALA A 431 -29.51 -38.30 -40.69
CA ALA A 431 -28.45 -39.30 -40.57
C ALA A 431 -28.27 -39.99 -41.94
N LEU A 432 -27.03 -40.33 -42.34
CA LEU A 432 -26.74 -41.65 -42.93
C LEU A 432 -25.25 -41.99 -42.96
N VAL A 433 -24.99 -43.30 -42.93
CA VAL A 433 -23.71 -43.99 -43.06
C VAL A 433 -23.39 -44.22 -44.54
N TRP A 434 -22.13 -44.05 -44.97
CA TRP A 434 -21.46 -45.09 -45.77
C TRP A 434 -19.93 -45.06 -45.70
N ALA A 435 -19.33 -46.23 -45.85
CA ALA A 435 -17.89 -46.45 -45.91
C ALA A 435 -17.42 -46.53 -47.37
N LEU A 436 -16.10 -46.39 -47.63
CA LEU A 436 -15.41 -47.12 -48.70
C LEU A 436 -13.87 -47.07 -48.49
N ARG A 437 -13.29 -48.24 -48.15
CA ARG A 437 -11.97 -48.73 -48.60
C ARG A 437 -12.24 -49.65 -49.81
N PRO A 438 -11.33 -49.89 -50.78
CA PRO A 438 -9.98 -50.48 -50.60
C PRO A 438 -8.89 -49.72 -51.40
N ASP A 439 -7.60 -50.10 -51.48
CA ASP A 439 -6.77 -51.08 -50.74
C ASP A 439 -5.41 -50.38 -50.46
N GLY A 440 -4.23 -50.96 -50.19
CA GLY A 440 -3.71 -52.32 -49.95
C GLY A 440 -2.23 -52.15 -49.54
N ARG A 441 -1.74 -52.90 -48.54
CA ARG A 441 -0.78 -54.03 -48.69
C ARG A 441 0.63 -53.66 -49.15
N ASP A 442 1.73 -54.13 -48.54
CA ASP A 442 1.89 -55.08 -47.41
C ASP A 442 3.26 -54.90 -46.70
N GLU A 443 3.31 -55.35 -45.44
CA GLU A 443 4.43 -56.00 -44.70
C GLU A 443 5.84 -55.35 -44.64
N GLY A 444 6.62 -55.45 -43.55
CA GLY A 444 6.46 -56.06 -42.21
C GLY A 444 7.69 -55.64 -41.35
N GLY A 445 7.89 -56.03 -40.09
CA GLY A 445 7.12 -56.84 -39.13
C GLY A 445 7.79 -56.70 -37.74
N ALA A 446 7.06 -56.99 -36.65
CA ALA A 446 7.54 -56.73 -35.28
C ALA A 446 8.42 -57.88 -34.70
N GLY A 447 9.50 -57.52 -33.98
CA GLY A 447 10.50 -58.47 -33.43
C GLY A 447 10.89 -58.18 -31.97
N ARG A 448 10.18 -58.83 -31.04
CA ARG A 448 10.12 -58.59 -29.58
C ARG A 448 11.32 -59.13 -28.75
N ARG A 449 11.87 -58.25 -27.87
CA ARG A 449 12.51 -58.50 -26.53
C ARG A 449 13.92 -59.12 -26.40
N THR A 450 14.47 -58.85 -25.20
CA THR A 450 15.70 -59.35 -24.53
C THR A 450 17.04 -58.93 -25.16
N GLY A 451 18.08 -58.53 -24.43
CA GLY A 451 18.25 -58.42 -22.97
C GLY A 451 19.52 -59.12 -22.48
N ALA A 452 20.70 -58.48 -22.61
CA ALA A 452 21.96 -58.88 -21.99
C ALA A 452 23.04 -57.77 -22.12
N GLU A 453 23.57 -57.30 -20.98
CA GLU A 453 25.01 -56.99 -20.82
C GLU A 453 25.76 -58.31 -20.48
N PRO A 454 27.11 -58.40 -20.37
CA PRO A 454 28.12 -57.32 -20.33
C PRO A 454 29.42 -57.57 -21.14
N GLY A 455 30.34 -56.59 -21.08
CA GLY A 455 31.79 -56.84 -21.05
C GLY A 455 32.60 -56.44 -22.30
N GLY A 456 33.65 -55.63 -22.09
CA GLY A 456 34.60 -55.25 -23.16
C GLY A 456 35.50 -54.07 -22.79
N SER A 457 36.60 -54.34 -22.09
CA SER A 457 37.58 -53.32 -21.64
C SER A 457 38.39 -52.70 -22.79
N GLY A 458 38.53 -51.37 -22.82
CA GLY A 458 39.43 -50.68 -23.75
C GLY A 458 39.69 -49.20 -23.41
N LYS A 459 40.80 -48.91 -22.74
CA LYS A 459 41.50 -47.61 -22.73
C LYS A 459 42.88 -47.86 -23.37
N PRO A 460 43.49 -46.92 -24.11
CA PRO A 460 43.94 -45.67 -23.50
C PRO A 460 43.93 -44.39 -24.37
N SER A 461 44.25 -43.27 -23.70
CA SER A 461 44.94 -42.06 -24.20
C SER A 461 44.48 -41.36 -25.47
N GLY A 462 44.07 -40.09 -25.32
CA GLY A 462 43.92 -39.13 -26.42
C GLY A 462 43.26 -37.83 -25.96
N GLY A 463 44.01 -36.94 -25.30
CA GLY A 463 43.49 -35.65 -24.87
C GLY A 463 43.50 -34.61 -26.00
N SER A 464 42.35 -34.00 -26.27
CA SER A 464 42.23 -32.76 -27.08
C SER A 464 40.96 -32.01 -26.71
N ALA A 465 41.14 -30.76 -26.26
CA ALA A 465 40.21 -29.62 -26.10
C ALA A 465 38.74 -29.88 -25.61
N PRO A 466 38.23 -29.08 -24.65
CA PRO A 466 36.80 -29.09 -24.34
C PRO A 466 36.00 -28.69 -25.58
N GLY A 467 35.06 -29.56 -25.97
CA GLY A 467 34.18 -29.33 -27.12
C GLY A 467 33.43 -28.01 -26.95
N LYS A 468 33.48 -27.18 -28.01
CA LYS A 468 32.76 -25.91 -28.10
C LYS A 468 31.29 -26.17 -27.76
N ALA A 469 30.77 -25.50 -26.72
CA ALA A 469 29.35 -25.56 -26.40
C ALA A 469 28.53 -25.27 -27.66
N PRO A 470 27.37 -25.95 -27.87
CA PRO A 470 26.56 -25.74 -29.06
C PRO A 470 26.29 -24.23 -29.17
N SER A 471 26.80 -23.64 -30.25
CA SER A 471 26.66 -22.21 -30.45
C SER A 471 25.17 -21.94 -30.61
N VAL A 472 24.56 -21.33 -29.59
CA VAL A 472 23.21 -20.82 -29.66
C VAL A 472 23.17 -20.00 -30.94
N VAL A 473 22.33 -20.43 -31.89
CA VAL A 473 22.08 -19.64 -33.09
C VAL A 473 21.33 -18.43 -32.60
N THR A 474 22.07 -17.37 -32.23
CA THR A 474 21.49 -16.07 -31.97
C THR A 474 20.77 -15.70 -33.25
N PRO A 475 19.42 -15.66 -33.28
CA PRO A 475 18.76 -15.18 -34.46
C PRO A 475 19.24 -13.74 -34.62
N SER A 476 19.58 -13.33 -35.85
CA SER A 476 20.03 -11.96 -36.15
C SER A 476 18.85 -10.98 -36.04
N VAL A 477 18.32 -10.86 -34.84
CA VAL A 477 17.16 -10.06 -34.50
C VAL A 477 17.63 -8.62 -34.42
N GLN A 478 17.30 -7.85 -35.43
CA GLN A 478 17.55 -6.42 -35.44
C GLN A 478 16.66 -5.74 -34.38
N LEU A 479 17.19 -5.58 -33.17
CA LEU A 479 16.70 -4.56 -32.24
C LEU A 479 16.90 -3.16 -32.85
N PRO A 480 16.08 -2.16 -32.47
CA PRO A 480 16.34 -0.75 -32.80
C PRO A 480 17.76 -0.34 -32.41
N GLN A 481 18.40 0.54 -33.19
CA GLN A 481 19.79 0.93 -32.95
C GLN A 481 19.99 1.49 -31.54
N GLU A 482 19.13 2.40 -31.10
CA GLU A 482 19.14 2.99 -29.76
C GLU A 482 19.13 1.93 -28.63
N ILE A 483 18.40 0.82 -28.83
CA ILE A 483 18.32 -0.28 -27.86
C ILE A 483 19.60 -1.13 -27.86
N ARG A 484 20.23 -1.34 -29.03
CA ARG A 484 21.54 -2.01 -29.12
C ARG A 484 22.63 -1.16 -28.48
N ASP A 485 22.63 0.14 -28.76
CA ASP A 485 23.65 1.08 -28.32
C ASP A 485 23.57 1.30 -26.80
N LYS A 486 22.35 1.30 -26.21
CA LYS A 486 22.16 1.38 -24.74
C LYS A 486 22.25 0.03 -24.01
N GLY A 487 22.20 -1.09 -24.71
CA GLY A 487 22.31 -2.46 -24.16
C GLY A 487 21.19 -2.90 -23.21
N ILE A 488 20.12 -2.11 -23.07
CA ILE A 488 19.01 -2.36 -22.16
C ILE A 488 17.64 -2.15 -22.83
N VAL A 489 16.62 -2.83 -22.31
CA VAL A 489 15.20 -2.60 -22.62
C VAL A 489 14.49 -2.23 -21.32
N THR A 490 13.86 -1.05 -21.26
CA THR A 490 13.10 -0.62 -20.08
C THR A 490 11.67 -1.17 -20.14
N VAL A 491 11.25 -1.79 -19.04
CA VAL A 491 9.97 -2.50 -18.92
C VAL A 491 9.09 -1.77 -17.91
N GLY A 492 7.97 -1.20 -18.35
CA GLY A 492 6.94 -0.71 -17.43
C GLY A 492 6.16 -1.90 -16.85
N SER A 493 5.94 -1.90 -15.54
CA SER A 493 5.29 -3.02 -14.83
C SER A 493 4.64 -2.54 -13.52
N ASP A 494 3.54 -3.17 -13.07
CA ASP A 494 2.96 -2.98 -11.74
C ASP A 494 3.30 -4.20 -10.86
N THR A 495 4.34 -4.09 -10.04
CA THR A 495 5.03 -5.25 -9.45
C THR A 495 4.34 -5.80 -8.20
N ALA A 496 3.03 -6.04 -8.28
CA ALA A 496 2.16 -6.43 -7.17
C ALA A 496 1.37 -7.74 -7.41
N PHE A 497 1.55 -8.40 -8.55
CA PHE A 497 0.72 -9.51 -9.02
C PHE A 497 1.47 -10.86 -9.02
N ALA A 498 1.53 -11.53 -7.88
CA ALA A 498 2.14 -12.86 -7.76
C ALA A 498 1.29 -13.94 -8.45
N PRO A 499 1.87 -14.89 -9.21
CA PRO A 499 3.30 -15.15 -9.42
C PRO A 499 3.92 -14.42 -10.63
N MET A 500 3.18 -13.57 -11.33
CA MET A 500 3.61 -12.98 -12.60
C MET A 500 4.74 -11.97 -12.40
N GLU A 501 4.52 -10.97 -11.54
CA GLU A 501 5.52 -9.99 -11.11
C GLU A 501 5.20 -9.49 -9.70
N PHE A 502 6.10 -9.72 -8.74
CA PHE A 502 5.88 -9.30 -7.35
C PHE A 502 7.21 -9.10 -6.62
N VAL A 503 7.18 -8.28 -5.57
CA VAL A 503 8.36 -8.07 -4.73
C VAL A 503 8.51 -9.21 -3.72
N ARG A 504 9.65 -9.88 -3.72
CA ARG A 504 10.07 -10.83 -2.68
C ARG A 504 11.49 -10.50 -2.24
N ASP A 505 11.72 -10.41 -0.93
CA ASP A 505 13.02 -10.09 -0.34
C ASP A 505 13.65 -8.77 -0.84
N GLY A 506 12.82 -7.85 -1.33
CA GLY A 506 13.23 -6.55 -1.90
C GLY A 506 13.52 -6.56 -3.40
N GLU A 507 13.52 -7.74 -4.05
CA GLU A 507 13.69 -7.87 -5.50
C GLU A 507 12.36 -8.14 -6.20
N VAL A 508 12.21 -7.64 -7.43
CA VAL A 508 11.07 -8.01 -8.29
C VAL A 508 11.35 -9.40 -8.87
N VAL A 509 10.47 -10.35 -8.60
CA VAL A 509 10.55 -11.74 -9.05
C VAL A 509 9.22 -12.16 -9.68
N GLY A 510 9.24 -13.21 -10.50
CA GLY A 510 8.03 -13.79 -11.07
C GLY A 510 8.24 -14.36 -12.48
N VAL A 511 7.14 -14.80 -13.08
CA VAL A 511 7.09 -15.30 -14.47
C VAL A 511 7.59 -14.24 -15.46
N ASP A 512 7.09 -13.01 -15.37
CA ASP A 512 7.44 -11.92 -16.29
C ASP A 512 8.92 -11.56 -16.19
N VAL A 513 9.49 -11.58 -14.97
CA VAL A 513 10.91 -11.30 -14.71
C VAL A 513 11.82 -12.40 -15.27
N ASP A 514 11.51 -13.67 -15.01
CA ASP A 514 12.29 -14.79 -15.55
C ASP A 514 12.20 -14.84 -17.09
N LEU A 515 11.03 -14.56 -17.65
CA LEU A 515 10.80 -14.49 -19.09
C LEU A 515 11.57 -13.34 -19.73
N ALA A 516 11.52 -12.14 -19.15
CA ALA A 516 12.29 -10.97 -19.58
C ALA A 516 13.81 -11.23 -19.52
N ASN A 517 14.30 -11.92 -18.48
CA ASN A 517 15.69 -12.34 -18.39
C ASN A 517 16.08 -13.34 -19.50
N ALA A 518 15.18 -14.25 -19.88
CA ALA A 518 15.40 -15.18 -20.99
C ALA A 518 15.35 -14.48 -22.36
N LEU A 519 14.40 -13.57 -22.57
CA LEU A 519 14.31 -12.72 -23.76
C LEU A 519 15.59 -11.89 -23.92
N GLY A 520 16.09 -11.30 -22.83
CA GLY A 520 17.35 -10.58 -22.80
C GLY A 520 18.56 -11.41 -23.26
N ARG A 521 18.66 -12.69 -22.83
CA ARG A 521 19.72 -13.61 -23.30
C ARG A 521 19.66 -13.88 -24.80
N VAL A 522 18.46 -14.02 -25.37
CA VAL A 522 18.28 -14.26 -26.82
C VAL A 522 18.54 -12.98 -27.63
N LEU A 523 18.18 -11.82 -27.09
CA LEU A 523 18.28 -10.52 -27.75
C LEU A 523 19.63 -9.81 -27.53
N GLY A 524 20.47 -10.28 -26.62
CA GLY A 524 21.77 -9.68 -26.30
C GLY A 524 21.68 -8.38 -25.48
N VAL A 525 20.61 -8.18 -24.72
CA VAL A 525 20.32 -6.96 -23.92
C VAL A 525 19.77 -7.31 -22.55
N ARG A 526 19.86 -6.40 -21.58
CA ARG A 526 19.26 -6.59 -20.25
C ARG A 526 17.89 -5.91 -20.16
N PHE A 527 16.87 -6.65 -19.74
CA PHE A 527 15.57 -6.08 -19.42
C PHE A 527 15.62 -5.47 -18.02
N VAL A 528 15.09 -4.26 -17.85
CA VAL A 528 15.12 -3.48 -16.60
C VAL A 528 13.70 -3.04 -16.26
N PHE A 529 13.12 -3.65 -15.24
CA PHE A 529 11.79 -3.32 -14.74
C PHE A 529 11.78 -1.97 -14.05
N GLN A 530 10.73 -1.19 -14.31
CA GLN A 530 10.43 0.08 -13.68
C GLN A 530 9.00 0.02 -13.17
N ASN A 531 8.82 0.06 -11.85
CA ASN A 531 7.49 -0.01 -11.26
C ASN A 531 6.68 1.26 -11.59
N ALA A 532 5.43 1.08 -12.01
CA ALA A 532 4.46 2.13 -12.25
C ALA A 532 3.04 1.60 -12.09
N VAL A 533 2.10 2.48 -11.71
CA VAL A 533 0.68 2.12 -11.50
C VAL A 533 0.09 1.63 -12.82
N PHE A 534 -0.60 0.48 -12.78
CA PHE A 534 -1.15 -0.22 -13.95
C PHE A 534 -1.82 0.68 -15.00
N ASP A 535 -2.75 1.55 -14.58
CA ASP A 535 -3.49 2.47 -15.47
C ASP A 535 -2.58 3.46 -16.22
N THR A 536 -1.40 3.75 -15.68
CA THR A 536 -0.43 4.67 -16.28
C THR A 536 0.55 3.99 -17.24
N LEU A 537 0.59 2.65 -17.27
CA LEU A 537 1.59 1.89 -18.04
C LEU A 537 1.52 2.17 -19.54
N LEU A 538 0.32 2.15 -20.12
CA LEU A 538 0.13 2.39 -21.56
C LEU A 538 0.42 3.85 -21.95
N THR A 539 0.08 4.81 -21.10
CA THR A 539 0.42 6.23 -21.30
C THR A 539 1.93 6.46 -21.15
N GLY A 540 2.58 5.79 -20.19
CA GLY A 540 4.04 5.80 -20.01
C GLY A 540 4.77 5.22 -21.23
N LEU A 541 4.28 4.11 -21.76
CA LEU A 541 4.77 3.50 -23.00
C LEU A 541 4.60 4.45 -24.21
N GLN A 542 3.43 5.06 -24.39
CA GLN A 542 3.17 6.03 -25.47
C GLN A 542 4.00 7.32 -25.35
N THR A 543 4.38 7.73 -24.14
CA THR A 543 5.25 8.89 -23.89
C THR A 543 6.75 8.55 -23.88
N GLY A 544 7.13 7.31 -24.18
CA GLY A 544 8.53 6.87 -24.25
C GLY A 544 9.22 6.69 -22.89
N ARG A 545 8.46 6.62 -21.79
CA ARG A 545 8.99 6.30 -20.45
C ARG A 545 9.55 4.88 -20.37
N PHE A 546 8.96 3.97 -21.14
CA PHE A 546 9.36 2.56 -21.24
C PHE A 546 9.48 2.15 -22.71
N ASP A 547 10.38 1.21 -23.02
CA ASP A 547 10.48 0.61 -24.36
C ASP A 547 9.30 -0.36 -24.63
N LEU A 548 8.84 -1.06 -23.59
CA LEU A 548 7.69 -1.96 -23.61
C LEU A 548 7.06 -2.10 -22.21
N VAL A 549 5.91 -2.79 -22.11
CA VAL A 549 5.22 -3.09 -20.84
C VAL A 549 5.00 -4.59 -20.70
N MET A 550 5.29 -5.11 -19.50
CA MET A 550 4.99 -6.48 -19.06
C MET A 550 4.35 -6.39 -17.67
N SER A 551 3.06 -6.68 -17.57
CA SER A 551 2.34 -6.67 -16.29
C SER A 551 0.99 -7.38 -16.37
N ALA A 552 1.00 -8.70 -16.65
CA ALA A 552 -0.21 -9.53 -16.75
C ALA A 552 -1.38 -8.92 -17.57
N MET A 553 -1.07 -8.09 -18.57
CA MET A 553 -2.06 -7.19 -19.17
C MET A 553 -2.84 -7.90 -20.26
N THR A 554 -4.17 -7.96 -20.11
CA THR A 554 -5.07 -8.59 -21.09
C THR A 554 -4.92 -7.98 -22.48
N ASP A 555 -4.62 -8.80 -23.48
CA ASP A 555 -4.76 -8.41 -24.87
C ASP A 555 -6.25 -8.36 -25.25
N ASN A 556 -6.70 -7.18 -25.68
CA ASN A 556 -8.07 -6.94 -26.12
C ASN A 556 -8.12 -5.77 -27.10
N ARG A 557 -9.17 -5.75 -27.92
CA ARG A 557 -9.35 -4.74 -28.97
C ARG A 557 -9.30 -3.30 -28.47
N ALA A 558 -9.80 -3.01 -27.27
CA ALA A 558 -9.82 -1.65 -26.73
C ALA A 558 -8.40 -1.11 -26.49
N ARG A 559 -7.50 -1.91 -25.90
CA ARG A 559 -6.08 -1.54 -25.76
C ARG A 559 -5.34 -1.54 -27.11
N GLN A 560 -5.66 -2.48 -28.00
CA GLN A 560 -5.07 -2.55 -29.34
C GLN A 560 -5.37 -1.31 -30.20
N GLU A 561 -6.61 -0.78 -30.15
CA GLU A 561 -7.06 0.35 -30.98
C GLU A 561 -7.06 1.70 -30.24
N GLY A 562 -6.76 1.71 -28.94
CA GLY A 562 -6.71 2.93 -28.11
C GLY A 562 -8.10 3.48 -27.79
N LEU A 563 -9.02 2.61 -27.35
CA LEU A 563 -10.43 2.94 -27.08
C LEU A 563 -10.73 3.02 -25.58
N ALA A 564 -11.52 4.02 -25.18
CA ALA A 564 -12.25 4.05 -23.91
C ALA A 564 -13.74 4.28 -24.20
N ASP A 565 -14.62 3.49 -23.59
CA ASP A 565 -16.07 3.47 -23.86
C ASP A 565 -16.43 3.41 -25.36
N GLY A 566 -15.64 2.65 -26.13
CA GLY A 566 -15.78 2.51 -27.59
C GLY A 566 -15.37 3.75 -28.41
N LYS A 567 -14.84 4.80 -27.78
CA LYS A 567 -14.32 6.01 -28.45
C LYS A 567 -12.80 5.98 -28.48
N LYS A 568 -12.20 6.40 -29.59
CA LYS A 568 -10.75 6.50 -29.71
C LYS A 568 -10.19 7.62 -28.83
N THR A 569 -9.27 7.28 -27.94
CA THR A 569 -8.59 8.18 -26.98
C THR A 569 -7.07 8.23 -27.18
N GLY A 570 -6.49 7.29 -27.93
CA GLY A 570 -5.07 7.30 -28.31
C GLY A 570 -4.79 6.37 -29.49
N ASP A 571 -3.52 6.13 -29.81
CA ASP A 571 -3.11 5.25 -30.92
C ASP A 571 -3.23 3.74 -30.61
N GLY A 572 -3.44 3.40 -29.34
CA GLY A 572 -3.38 2.02 -28.85
C GLY A 572 -1.95 1.50 -28.75
N VAL A 573 -1.81 0.18 -28.68
CA VAL A 573 -0.53 -0.55 -28.62
C VAL A 573 -0.62 -1.84 -29.43
N ASP A 574 0.51 -2.40 -29.84
CA ASP A 574 0.56 -3.81 -30.24
C ASP A 574 0.91 -4.65 -29.02
N MET A 575 0.24 -5.79 -28.87
CA MET A 575 0.49 -6.73 -27.77
C MET A 575 0.99 -8.06 -28.32
N ILE A 576 2.06 -8.58 -27.71
CA ILE A 576 2.66 -9.87 -28.06
C ILE A 576 2.20 -10.90 -27.04
N ASP A 577 1.32 -11.80 -27.47
CA ASP A 577 0.73 -12.83 -26.62
C ASP A 577 1.78 -13.77 -26.05
N TYR A 578 1.83 -13.88 -24.72
CA TYR A 578 2.85 -14.68 -24.03
C TYR A 578 2.29 -15.58 -22.92
N PHE A 579 1.02 -15.43 -22.55
CA PHE A 579 0.39 -16.26 -21.52
C PHE A 579 -1.13 -16.33 -21.73
N ARG A 580 -1.73 -17.51 -21.49
CA ARG A 580 -3.18 -17.73 -21.45
C ARG A 580 -3.63 -17.67 -19.99
N SER A 581 -4.47 -16.71 -19.64
CA SER A 581 -5.12 -16.57 -18.33
C SER A 581 -6.64 -16.82 -18.43
N GLY A 582 -7.41 -16.38 -17.44
CA GLY A 582 -8.86 -16.56 -17.27
C GLY A 582 -9.20 -17.03 -15.85
N SER A 583 -10.47 -17.00 -15.47
CA SER A 583 -10.92 -17.49 -14.16
C SER A 583 -10.93 -19.03 -14.10
N THR A 584 -10.67 -19.61 -12.94
CA THR A 584 -10.68 -21.08 -12.73
C THR A 584 -11.29 -21.43 -11.38
N LEU A 585 -11.80 -22.65 -11.25
CA LEU A 585 -12.31 -23.18 -9.99
C LEU A 585 -11.17 -23.81 -9.21
N VAL A 586 -11.07 -23.49 -7.93
CA VAL A 586 -10.15 -24.16 -6.99
C VAL A 586 -10.99 -24.93 -5.99
N VAL A 587 -10.68 -26.22 -5.86
CA VAL A 587 -11.37 -27.16 -4.98
C VAL A 587 -10.38 -27.81 -4.01
N ARG A 588 -10.89 -28.48 -2.97
CA ARG A 588 -10.07 -29.38 -2.16
C ARG A 588 -9.55 -30.53 -3.02
N LYS A 589 -8.31 -30.95 -2.77
CA LYS A 589 -7.66 -32.13 -3.36
C LYS A 589 -8.59 -33.36 -3.47
N GLY A 590 -8.55 -34.04 -4.61
CA GLY A 590 -9.41 -35.18 -4.93
C GLY A 590 -10.88 -34.83 -5.19
N ASN A 591 -11.18 -33.56 -5.49
CA ASN A 591 -12.50 -32.97 -5.77
C ASN A 591 -13.70 -33.70 -5.12
N PRO A 592 -13.80 -33.79 -3.77
CA PRO A 592 -14.78 -34.65 -3.09
C PRO A 592 -16.23 -34.18 -3.25
N GLN A 593 -16.46 -33.02 -3.87
CA GLN A 593 -17.78 -32.46 -4.13
C GLN A 593 -18.23 -32.64 -5.60
N GLY A 594 -17.32 -33.07 -6.49
CA GLY A 594 -17.58 -33.27 -7.92
C GLY A 594 -17.90 -31.97 -8.66
N ILE A 595 -17.11 -30.91 -8.41
CA ILE A 595 -17.31 -29.57 -9.01
C ILE A 595 -16.36 -29.45 -10.20
N GLU A 596 -16.89 -29.42 -11.42
CA GLU A 596 -16.11 -29.32 -12.66
C GLU A 596 -16.50 -28.11 -13.52
N LYS A 597 -17.60 -27.43 -13.18
CA LYS A 597 -18.11 -26.23 -13.87
C LYS A 597 -18.90 -25.35 -12.91
N LEU A 598 -19.10 -24.08 -13.29
CA LEU A 598 -19.84 -23.10 -12.48
C LEU A 598 -21.24 -23.57 -12.05
N ASP A 599 -21.95 -24.32 -12.90
CA ASP A 599 -23.29 -24.85 -12.57
C ASP A 599 -23.29 -25.81 -11.36
N ASP A 600 -22.18 -26.49 -11.09
CA ASP A 600 -22.07 -27.46 -9.98
C ASP A 600 -21.98 -26.76 -8.61
N LEU A 601 -21.72 -25.45 -8.61
CA LEU A 601 -21.77 -24.58 -7.43
C LEU A 601 -23.21 -24.29 -6.97
N SER A 602 -24.22 -24.62 -7.76
CA SER A 602 -25.65 -24.42 -7.46
C SER A 602 -26.04 -25.04 -6.10
N GLY A 603 -26.40 -24.20 -5.12
CA GLY A 603 -26.73 -24.59 -3.75
C GLY A 603 -25.54 -24.97 -2.85
N ARG A 604 -24.30 -24.86 -3.34
CA ARG A 604 -23.07 -25.06 -2.55
C ARG A 604 -22.71 -23.79 -1.77
N THR A 605 -21.77 -23.95 -0.84
CA THR A 605 -21.08 -22.83 -0.20
C THR A 605 -19.78 -22.58 -0.96
N VAL A 606 -19.49 -21.32 -1.32
CA VAL A 606 -18.34 -20.95 -2.16
C VAL A 606 -17.61 -19.78 -1.51
N ALA A 607 -16.28 -19.88 -1.40
CA ALA A 607 -15.46 -18.82 -0.86
C ALA A 607 -15.03 -17.85 -1.97
N VAL A 608 -14.91 -16.56 -1.66
CA VAL A 608 -14.38 -15.56 -2.59
C VAL A 608 -13.81 -14.37 -1.84
N GLN A 609 -12.81 -13.70 -2.43
CA GLN A 609 -12.31 -12.43 -1.90
C GLN A 609 -13.20 -11.27 -2.39
N ARG A 610 -13.55 -10.34 -1.49
CA ARG A 610 -14.35 -9.16 -1.83
C ARG A 610 -13.68 -8.29 -2.90
N GLY A 611 -14.50 -7.65 -3.73
CA GLY A 611 -14.04 -6.69 -4.73
C GLY A 611 -13.26 -7.29 -5.92
N THR A 612 -13.06 -8.61 -5.96
CA THR A 612 -12.39 -9.30 -7.07
C THR A 612 -13.35 -9.59 -8.23
N PHE A 613 -12.79 -9.89 -9.40
CA PHE A 613 -13.59 -10.36 -10.54
C PHE A 613 -14.36 -11.66 -10.21
N GLY A 614 -13.77 -12.56 -9.43
CA GLY A 614 -14.42 -13.79 -8.96
C GLY A 614 -15.70 -13.51 -8.16
N HIS A 615 -15.73 -12.42 -7.37
CA HIS A 615 -16.93 -12.01 -6.63
C HIS A 615 -18.06 -11.59 -7.59
N ALA A 616 -17.77 -10.70 -8.53
CA ALA A 616 -18.74 -10.26 -9.54
C ALA A 616 -19.24 -11.40 -10.44
N LEU A 617 -18.37 -12.37 -10.79
CA LEU A 617 -18.75 -13.56 -11.54
C LEU A 617 -19.71 -14.45 -10.74
N LEU A 618 -19.43 -14.68 -9.46
CA LEU A 618 -20.30 -15.50 -8.59
C LEU A 618 -21.66 -14.85 -8.35
N ASP A 619 -21.72 -13.52 -8.18
CA ASP A 619 -22.99 -12.77 -8.12
C ASP A 619 -23.79 -12.93 -9.43
N GLY A 620 -23.14 -12.73 -10.59
CA GLY A 620 -23.77 -12.91 -11.89
C GLY A 620 -24.18 -14.37 -12.21
N LEU A 621 -23.52 -15.35 -11.61
CA LEU A 621 -23.91 -16.76 -11.64
C LEU A 621 -25.11 -17.04 -10.73
N ASN A 622 -25.17 -16.38 -9.57
CA ASN A 622 -26.22 -16.57 -8.57
C ASN A 622 -27.61 -16.30 -9.14
N ASP A 623 -27.74 -15.38 -10.11
CA ASP A 623 -29.00 -15.09 -10.81
C ASP A 623 -29.38 -16.09 -11.92
N LYS A 624 -28.46 -16.99 -12.30
CA LYS A 624 -28.65 -17.97 -13.38
C LYS A 624 -28.87 -19.40 -12.88
N VAL A 625 -28.35 -19.75 -11.70
CA VAL A 625 -28.42 -21.12 -11.15
C VAL A 625 -29.77 -21.46 -10.50
N ARG A 626 -30.13 -22.76 -10.53
CA ARG A 626 -31.40 -23.27 -9.96
C ARG A 626 -31.50 -23.16 -8.44
N LYS A 627 -30.37 -23.20 -7.72
CA LYS A 627 -30.31 -23.01 -6.26
C LYS A 627 -29.25 -21.95 -5.98
N LYS A 628 -29.65 -20.87 -5.29
CA LYS A 628 -28.75 -19.78 -4.89
C LYS A 628 -27.51 -20.33 -4.15
N LEU A 629 -26.35 -19.77 -4.47
CA LEU A 629 -25.09 -20.07 -3.81
C LEU A 629 -25.07 -19.45 -2.41
N ARG A 630 -24.33 -20.04 -1.48
CA ARG A 630 -23.95 -19.40 -0.21
C ARG A 630 -22.52 -18.85 -0.36
N ILE A 631 -22.40 -17.57 -0.70
CA ILE A 631 -21.10 -16.93 -0.86
C ILE A 631 -20.52 -16.60 0.52
N ARG A 632 -19.30 -17.05 0.79
CA ARG A 632 -18.49 -16.69 1.96
C ARG A 632 -17.42 -15.71 1.49
N GLU A 633 -17.60 -14.46 1.87
CA GLU A 633 -16.71 -13.37 1.52
C GLU A 633 -15.56 -13.25 2.52
N PHE A 634 -14.36 -13.00 2.00
CA PHE A 634 -13.15 -12.75 2.78
C PHE A 634 -12.46 -11.48 2.29
N ASP A 635 -11.75 -10.79 3.18
CA ASP A 635 -11.02 -9.58 2.82
C ASP A 635 -9.61 -9.90 2.29
N ALA A 636 -9.05 -11.07 2.64
CA ALA A 636 -7.75 -11.55 2.19
C ALA A 636 -7.82 -12.87 1.40
N SER A 637 -7.13 -12.92 0.25
CA SER A 637 -7.04 -14.11 -0.63
C SER A 637 -6.65 -15.40 0.14
N ALA A 638 -5.65 -15.32 1.03
CA ALA A 638 -5.20 -16.47 1.81
C ALA A 638 -6.33 -17.11 2.68
N GLU A 639 -7.31 -16.35 3.12
CA GLU A 639 -8.45 -16.88 3.90
C GLU A 639 -9.41 -17.68 3.03
N VAL A 640 -9.61 -17.26 1.76
CA VAL A 640 -10.41 -17.98 0.75
C VAL A 640 -9.86 -19.39 0.56
N TYR A 641 -8.56 -19.51 0.26
CA TYR A 641 -7.88 -20.79 0.05
C TYR A 641 -7.91 -21.67 1.31
N ASN A 642 -7.69 -21.07 2.49
CA ASN A 642 -7.85 -21.77 3.77
C ASN A 642 -9.29 -22.27 3.99
N ASP A 643 -10.33 -21.54 3.56
CA ASP A 643 -11.72 -21.95 3.73
C ASP A 643 -12.11 -23.16 2.86
N VAL A 644 -11.58 -23.20 1.63
CA VAL A 644 -11.73 -24.33 0.70
C VAL A 644 -10.89 -25.54 1.14
N ALA A 645 -9.63 -25.34 1.51
CA ALA A 645 -8.77 -26.40 2.05
C ALA A 645 -9.41 -27.05 3.30
N ASN A 646 -9.95 -26.24 4.22
CA ASN A 646 -10.70 -26.71 5.39
C ASN A 646 -12.13 -27.20 5.07
N GLY A 647 -12.59 -27.09 3.82
CA GLY A 647 -13.87 -27.66 3.36
C GLY A 647 -15.10 -26.97 3.93
N ARG A 648 -14.95 -25.74 4.44
CA ARG A 648 -16.05 -24.88 4.88
C ARG A 648 -16.77 -24.26 3.67
N SER A 649 -16.03 -24.06 2.59
CA SER A 649 -16.53 -23.86 1.24
C SER A 649 -16.16 -25.04 0.35
N ALA A 650 -17.00 -25.35 -0.63
CA ALA A 650 -16.80 -26.46 -1.56
C ALA A 650 -15.80 -26.13 -2.68
N ALA A 651 -15.72 -24.85 -3.06
CA ALA A 651 -14.79 -24.29 -4.03
C ALA A 651 -14.57 -22.79 -3.77
N CYS A 652 -13.62 -22.19 -4.48
CA CYS A 652 -13.58 -20.76 -4.79
C CYS A 652 -13.35 -20.55 -6.30
N VAL A 653 -13.51 -19.31 -6.76
CA VAL A 653 -13.10 -18.87 -8.10
C VAL A 653 -12.03 -17.80 -7.96
N ASP A 654 -10.93 -17.94 -8.68
CA ASP A 654 -9.84 -16.97 -8.74
C ASP A 654 -9.18 -17.00 -10.13
N GLU A 655 -8.28 -16.07 -10.42
CA GLU A 655 -7.59 -16.00 -11.71
C GLU A 655 -6.49 -17.07 -11.84
N PHE A 656 -6.40 -17.70 -13.00
CA PHE A 656 -5.57 -18.88 -13.25
C PHE A 656 -4.13 -18.83 -12.72
N PRO A 657 -3.29 -17.80 -12.97
CA PRO A 657 -1.90 -17.82 -12.49
C PRO A 657 -1.81 -17.77 -10.96
N VAL A 658 -2.69 -17.01 -10.30
CA VAL A 658 -2.78 -16.92 -8.83
C VAL A 658 -3.26 -18.26 -8.27
N ALA A 659 -4.33 -18.80 -8.84
CA ALA A 659 -4.97 -20.05 -8.45
C ALA A 659 -4.02 -21.25 -8.58
N ALA A 660 -3.34 -21.40 -9.71
CA ALA A 660 -2.43 -22.49 -9.99
C ALA A 660 -1.22 -22.47 -9.05
N HIS A 661 -0.58 -21.31 -8.91
CA HIS A 661 0.56 -21.13 -8.00
C HIS A 661 0.18 -21.37 -6.54
N THR A 662 -0.97 -20.84 -6.11
CA THR A 662 -1.44 -21.02 -4.74
C THR A 662 -1.83 -22.47 -4.48
N ALA A 663 -2.55 -23.14 -5.38
CA ALA A 663 -2.89 -24.56 -5.22
C ALA A 663 -1.65 -25.47 -5.15
N ALA A 664 -0.57 -25.14 -5.88
CA ALA A 664 0.67 -25.90 -5.88
C ALA A 664 1.57 -25.64 -4.64
N THR A 665 1.51 -24.44 -4.05
CA THR A 665 2.39 -24.06 -2.92
C THR A 665 1.70 -24.15 -1.56
N HIS A 666 0.38 -23.95 -1.50
CA HIS A 666 -0.41 -23.95 -0.27
C HIS A 666 -0.41 -25.33 0.38
N SER A 667 0.05 -25.39 1.63
CA SER A 667 0.24 -26.66 2.36
C SER A 667 1.05 -27.71 1.57
N GLY A 668 2.03 -27.27 0.76
CA GLY A 668 2.90 -28.17 -0.02
C GLY A 668 2.26 -28.77 -1.29
N GLY A 669 1.06 -28.34 -1.69
CA GLY A 669 0.38 -28.81 -2.89
C GLY A 669 -0.62 -29.95 -2.68
N ASP A 670 -0.78 -30.42 -1.45
CA ASP A 670 -1.63 -31.57 -1.11
C ASP A 670 -3.05 -31.20 -0.66
N ALA A 671 -3.33 -29.92 -0.40
CA ALA A 671 -4.63 -29.46 0.12
C ALA A 671 -5.65 -29.08 -0.96
N LEU A 672 -5.18 -28.63 -2.13
CA LEU A 672 -5.98 -27.98 -3.16
C LEU A 672 -5.63 -28.50 -4.56
N GLU A 673 -6.56 -28.31 -5.50
CA GLU A 673 -6.34 -28.51 -6.93
C GLU A 673 -7.26 -27.59 -7.75
N LEU A 674 -6.86 -27.32 -8.98
CA LEU A 674 -7.73 -26.68 -9.96
C LEU A 674 -8.76 -27.69 -10.48
N SER A 675 -9.92 -27.21 -10.89
CA SER A 675 -10.94 -28.04 -11.53
C SER A 675 -11.64 -27.34 -12.69
N GLY A 676 -12.12 -28.16 -13.63
CA GLY A 676 -12.88 -27.69 -14.79
C GLY A 676 -12.06 -27.03 -15.89
N GLU A 677 -12.79 -26.62 -16.94
CA GLU A 677 -12.24 -25.75 -17.98
C GLU A 677 -12.14 -24.30 -17.49
N ARG A 678 -11.27 -23.52 -18.13
CA ARG A 678 -11.04 -22.13 -17.78
C ARG A 678 -12.18 -21.24 -18.26
N ILE A 679 -12.71 -20.44 -17.34
CA ILE A 679 -13.81 -19.50 -17.57
C ILE A 679 -13.23 -18.20 -18.14
N GLU A 680 -13.82 -17.71 -19.23
CA GLU A 680 -13.39 -16.47 -19.89
C GLU A 680 -11.87 -16.47 -20.17
N ALA A 681 -11.42 -17.49 -20.92
CA ALA A 681 -10.02 -17.61 -21.30
C ALA A 681 -9.55 -16.39 -22.11
N VAL A 682 -8.56 -15.68 -21.56
CA VAL A 682 -7.98 -14.46 -22.14
C VAL A 682 -6.48 -14.63 -22.37
N LEU A 683 -5.91 -13.79 -23.21
CA LEU A 683 -4.47 -13.71 -23.45
C LEU A 683 -3.89 -12.53 -22.66
N TYR A 684 -2.70 -12.69 -22.10
CA TYR A 684 -1.86 -11.58 -21.66
C TYR A 684 -0.81 -11.27 -22.74
N GLY A 685 -0.57 -9.97 -22.95
CA GLY A 685 0.31 -9.46 -23.98
C GLY A 685 1.42 -8.56 -23.46
N ILE A 686 2.62 -8.68 -24.05
CA ILE A 686 3.71 -7.71 -23.89
C ILE A 686 3.38 -6.51 -24.78
N ALA A 687 3.08 -5.35 -24.21
CA ALA A 687 2.64 -4.19 -24.97
C ALA A 687 3.84 -3.35 -25.49
N VAL A 688 3.76 -2.93 -26.76
CA VAL A 688 4.72 -2.07 -27.46
C VAL A 688 3.96 -0.99 -28.22
N VAL A 689 4.49 0.23 -28.34
CA VAL A 689 3.87 1.28 -29.17
C VAL A 689 3.71 0.82 -30.62
N LYS A 690 2.62 1.22 -31.30
CA LYS A 690 2.31 0.82 -32.70
C LYS A 690 3.45 1.11 -33.69
N GLN A 691 4.20 2.18 -33.45
CA GLN A 691 5.34 2.62 -34.25
C GLN A 691 6.60 1.77 -33.99
N GLY A 692 6.67 1.05 -32.87
CA GLY A 692 7.81 0.26 -32.39
C GLY A 692 7.93 -1.13 -33.02
N THR A 693 7.53 -1.28 -34.28
CA THR A 693 7.41 -2.57 -34.98
C THR A 693 8.70 -3.40 -34.96
N VAL A 694 9.86 -2.75 -35.02
CA VAL A 694 11.18 -3.40 -34.96
C VAL A 694 11.43 -4.08 -33.61
N LEU A 695 11.14 -3.39 -32.49
CA LEU A 695 11.23 -3.98 -31.15
C LEU A 695 10.17 -5.06 -30.94
N ARG A 696 8.93 -4.80 -31.37
CA ARG A 696 7.81 -5.75 -31.29
C ARG A 696 8.14 -7.07 -31.98
N ASP A 697 8.59 -7.00 -33.24
CA ASP A 697 8.93 -8.19 -34.03
C ASP A 697 10.19 -8.88 -33.50
N ALA A 698 11.09 -8.14 -32.85
CA ALA A 698 12.25 -8.68 -32.18
C ALA A 698 11.88 -9.53 -30.95
N VAL A 699 11.10 -8.95 -30.03
CA VAL A 699 10.61 -9.64 -28.82
C VAL A 699 9.76 -10.85 -29.18
N ARG A 700 8.86 -10.72 -30.17
CA ARG A 700 8.04 -11.83 -30.68
C ARG A 700 8.88 -13.00 -31.22
N LYS A 701 9.92 -12.72 -32.02
CA LYS A 701 10.85 -13.76 -32.53
C LYS A 701 11.68 -14.40 -31.42
N ALA A 702 12.11 -13.63 -30.43
CA ALA A 702 12.82 -14.16 -29.27
C ALA A 702 11.92 -15.09 -28.43
N LEU A 703 10.65 -14.69 -28.21
CA LEU A 703 9.67 -15.51 -27.50
C LEU A 703 9.37 -16.83 -28.24
N ASP A 704 9.15 -16.80 -29.56
CA ASP A 704 9.05 -18.03 -30.38
C ASP A 704 10.26 -18.96 -30.19
N SER A 705 11.48 -18.40 -30.10
CA SER A 705 12.70 -19.18 -29.87
C SER A 705 12.79 -19.76 -28.45
N LEU A 706 12.25 -19.08 -27.43
CA LEU A 706 12.16 -19.60 -26.06
C LEU A 706 11.10 -20.70 -25.93
N ILE A 707 10.01 -20.61 -26.69
CA ILE A 707 8.98 -21.65 -26.82
C ILE A 707 9.59 -22.89 -27.50
N ALA A 708 10.20 -22.73 -28.67
CA ALA A 708 10.79 -23.83 -29.45
C ALA A 708 11.95 -24.55 -28.73
N SER A 709 12.71 -23.86 -27.88
CA SER A 709 13.79 -24.44 -27.06
C SER A 709 13.31 -25.05 -25.73
N GLY A 710 12.02 -24.93 -25.41
CA GLY A 710 11.46 -25.38 -24.13
C GLY A 710 11.96 -24.60 -22.91
N GLU A 711 12.62 -23.44 -23.09
CA GLU A 711 13.01 -22.57 -21.98
C GLU A 711 11.81 -21.87 -21.37
N TYR A 712 10.89 -21.39 -22.20
CA TYR A 712 9.61 -20.83 -21.77
C TYR A 712 8.81 -21.82 -20.90
N ALA A 713 8.68 -23.07 -21.33
CA ALA A 713 7.99 -24.12 -20.55
C ALA A 713 8.66 -24.40 -19.20
N ARG A 714 10.00 -24.35 -19.13
CA ARG A 714 10.74 -24.46 -17.85
C ARG A 714 10.48 -23.27 -16.92
N ILE A 715 10.34 -22.07 -17.46
CA ILE A 715 10.01 -20.87 -16.68
C ILE A 715 8.60 -20.97 -16.10
N LEU A 716 7.59 -21.30 -16.92
CA LEU A 716 6.22 -21.44 -16.40
C LEU A 716 6.12 -22.54 -15.33
N LYS A 717 6.81 -23.66 -15.54
CA LYS A 717 6.85 -24.78 -14.58
C LYS A 717 7.53 -24.41 -13.25
N LYS A 718 8.54 -23.53 -13.25
CA LYS A 718 9.16 -23.00 -12.01
C LYS A 718 8.13 -22.29 -11.12
N TRP A 719 7.10 -21.71 -11.73
CA TRP A 719 6.04 -20.96 -11.06
C TRP A 719 4.71 -21.72 -10.95
N HIS A 720 4.65 -22.98 -11.39
CA HIS A 720 3.45 -23.83 -11.39
C HIS A 720 2.29 -23.28 -12.24
N VAL A 721 2.61 -22.70 -13.41
CA VAL A 721 1.63 -22.09 -14.32
C VAL A 721 1.76 -22.60 -15.77
N GLU A 722 2.28 -23.81 -15.98
CA GLU A 722 2.52 -24.40 -17.31
C GLU A 722 1.26 -24.50 -18.20
N ASP A 723 0.06 -24.69 -17.63
CA ASP A 723 -1.19 -24.71 -18.40
C ASP A 723 -1.58 -23.32 -18.94
N GLY A 724 -0.89 -22.26 -18.53
CA GLY A 724 -0.97 -20.93 -19.12
C GLY A 724 -0.11 -20.76 -20.38
N SER A 725 0.61 -21.81 -20.81
CA SER A 725 1.50 -21.75 -21.97
C SER A 725 0.78 -21.36 -23.27
N VAL A 726 1.39 -20.48 -24.08
CA VAL A 726 1.06 -20.26 -25.49
C VAL A 726 1.90 -21.18 -26.39
N GLU A 727 1.32 -21.61 -27.52
CA GLU A 727 2.03 -22.44 -28.52
C GLU A 727 2.98 -21.63 -29.41
N ARG A 728 2.76 -20.32 -29.53
CA ARG A 728 3.55 -19.37 -30.34
C ARG A 728 3.25 -17.93 -29.92
N ALA A 729 4.16 -17.00 -30.18
CA ALA A 729 3.95 -15.58 -29.95
C ALA A 729 3.14 -14.94 -31.09
N VAL A 730 1.87 -14.65 -30.83
CA VAL A 730 0.96 -13.93 -31.74
C VAL A 730 1.01 -12.43 -31.42
N ILE A 731 0.80 -11.57 -32.42
CA ILE A 731 0.58 -10.13 -32.20
C ILE A 731 -0.92 -9.87 -32.29
N ASN A 732 -1.49 -9.22 -31.28
CA ASN A 732 -2.90 -8.85 -31.20
C ASN A 732 -3.84 -10.07 -31.40
N GLY A 733 -3.57 -11.19 -30.74
CA GLY A 733 -4.38 -12.41 -30.81
C GLY A 733 -5.62 -12.40 -29.91
N GLY A 734 -5.63 -11.53 -28.89
CA GLY A 734 -6.79 -11.17 -28.10
C GLY A 734 -7.88 -10.49 -28.94
N ARG A 735 -9.14 -10.63 -28.51
CA ARG A 735 -10.34 -10.21 -29.26
C ARG A 735 -11.09 -9.05 -28.61
#